data_AF-A0A2V8V1L6-F1
#
_entry.id   AF-A0A2V8V1L6-F1
#
_cell.length_a   1.000
_cell.length_b   1.000
_cell.length_c   1.000
_cell.angle_alpha   90.00
_cell.angle_beta   90.00
_cell.angle_gamma   90.00
#
_symmetry.space_group_name_H-M   'P 1'
#
loop_
_entity.id
_entity.type
_entity.pdbx_description
1 polymer ?
#
loop_
_entity_poly.entity_id
_entity_poly.type
_entity_poly.pdbx_seq_one_letter_code
_entity_poly.pdbx_strand_id
1 'polypeptide(L)'
;MLGSRKGQPTRRAFLQSAAALAVRPPGGTSHEASEERDFLEVPNSYRLRMHWYIFGPAWTAEECDRQLKLMAVAHVGGVLIFPTYPIAVDDPEHGIQNQSYLSAEFFSVLNSVLGTCKKLGLTADMVLGTGWPYGGPSVALADSAHRLHRVSIPVTTSEPIQLPALDEHAKIISVFYVDPSQVTSVNVRPDGTITPLGTGGEVQIFYSSPTRMQVKRASVGAEGLVLDHYNADATERYLIAVGDKLLADIPAGTLRSIFCDSLEVYHTNWTDDFAGIFQSKRGYDLIPHLPALFDQTRPDSRDLRCDFWRTLSEQAFDGFIQPLSQWAQRHGVTTQVEAYGTPPVSLASYRAVDVPVGEHYEWKEFNTSRWASSGAHLAGKRVILAEAWTWLGEPNRFGDSLEQLKFCSDLHFLSGINSLYGVTYAYSPVALGAPGWPPYFGPVANHTQPFWPYFSHLADYVNRASFILQQGKPVADVALYLPSEDAMAEARVDELLFNWAVRDRMTTNGQPPEFGLKNALQYEADVVKTMVANGYSFDGVDTFAFREMRVEKGRLRSGDGDYGVLVLPNLTGIDLDSLRKIGTFVEQGGILIATRRLPERAYGMRDRERNNIEVEQFIRQMFGRTPEGVALCQNRYGRGVAILSRDEGISFLNALRWHEPDIIFRTPSDHVGFAHRSTSERDYYFLANTGERAERLDATFRVGAKQPEWWDLKTGGIKPVAIFEHVKAGTRISFELGPLESRVIAFKTQQGAPAITDSDLDLQLERNGWKALAPENRAFFIQRSNGKRENIIISDVPPPIPLVSLWRLSFEDVSIETVELDVLKSWTEIPAARHFSGRGIYEAGFQFSKRAADAGVVLDLGQVRETADVRLNGEHTGVAWMRPYQMEITHLLRSGANHLRIEVTNLLINKVLGMGPIDYSAVYARYGNRFPPGDEWEKVREPFASGLLGPVQLRFYKIISGARKVPSRRRHGSMART
;
A
#
# COMPACT_ATOMS: atom_id res chain seq x y z
N MET A 1 -2.45 46.06 44.77
CA MET A 1 -1.01 46.39 44.59
C MET A 1 -0.38 45.23 43.84
N LEU A 2 -0.14 45.39 42.53
CA LEU A 2 1.20 45.50 41.91
C LEU A 2 2.07 44.26 42.24
N GLY A 3 2.44 43.32 41.37
CA GLY A 3 2.44 43.22 39.90
C GLY A 3 3.79 42.62 39.47
N SER A 4 3.85 41.55 38.66
CA SER A 4 4.97 41.33 37.72
C SER A 4 4.73 40.20 36.72
N ARG A 5 4.88 40.61 35.46
CA ARG A 5 4.93 39.92 34.16
C ARG A 5 5.84 38.69 34.02
N LYS A 6 5.40 37.82 33.09
CA LYS A 6 6.13 37.12 31.99
C LYS A 6 7.07 35.95 32.31
N GLY A 7 6.73 34.80 31.71
CA GLY A 7 7.65 33.77 31.26
C GLY A 7 7.02 32.94 30.13
N GLN A 8 7.43 33.20 28.87
CA GLN A 8 7.13 32.33 27.73
C GLN A 8 7.95 31.03 27.85
N PRO A 9 7.42 29.85 27.50
CA PRO A 9 8.22 28.64 27.43
C PRO A 9 9.05 28.64 26.13
N THR A 10 10.37 28.58 26.29
CA THR A 10 11.35 28.47 25.20
C THR A 10 11.30 27.10 24.51
N ARG A 11 11.60 27.11 23.21
CA ARG A 11 11.75 26.04 22.20
C ARG A 11 12.63 24.80 22.56
N ARG A 12 12.97 24.57 23.83
CA ARG A 12 13.93 23.55 24.28
C ARG A 12 13.30 22.41 25.12
N ALA A 13 12.00 22.49 25.42
CA ALA A 13 11.27 21.43 26.13
C ALA A 13 10.64 20.35 25.20
N PHE A 14 10.81 20.46 23.88
CA PHE A 14 10.23 19.55 22.88
C PHE A 14 11.21 18.46 22.38
N LEU A 15 12.40 18.34 22.99
CA LEU A 15 13.49 17.48 22.49
C LEU A 15 13.91 16.35 23.45
N GLN A 16 13.14 16.05 24.51
CA GLN A 16 13.47 14.97 25.45
C GLN A 16 12.49 13.79 25.47
N SER A 17 11.41 13.82 24.69
CA SER A 17 10.46 12.69 24.59
C SER A 17 10.70 11.77 23.38
N ALA A 18 11.68 12.08 22.52
CA ALA A 18 12.01 11.30 21.31
C ALA A 18 13.25 10.39 21.45
N ALA A 19 13.83 10.27 22.65
CA ALA A 19 15.13 9.60 22.85
C ALA A 19 15.09 8.30 23.69
N ALA A 20 13.92 7.78 24.06
CA ALA A 20 13.81 6.62 24.95
C ALA A 20 13.62 5.25 24.26
N LEU A 21 13.78 5.14 22.93
CA LEU A 21 13.74 3.86 22.20
C LEU A 21 15.06 3.47 21.51
N ALA A 22 16.17 4.15 21.80
CA ALA A 22 17.48 3.78 21.28
C ALA A 22 18.23 2.86 22.26
N VAL A 23 18.04 1.55 22.12
CA VAL A 23 18.99 0.57 22.67
C VAL A 23 20.31 0.75 21.94
N ARG A 24 21.33 1.27 22.62
CA ARG A 24 22.72 1.26 22.11
C ARG A 24 23.23 -0.18 22.10
N PRO A 25 23.76 -0.71 20.97
CA PRO A 25 24.45 -1.98 20.99
C PRO A 25 25.83 -1.81 21.67
N PRO A 26 26.32 -2.81 22.41
CA PRO A 26 27.65 -2.79 22.98
C PRO A 26 28.69 -3.08 21.88
N GLY A 27 29.79 -2.32 21.88
CA GLY A 27 31.09 -2.74 21.34
C GLY A 27 31.25 -2.86 19.80
N GLY A 28 31.73 -1.78 19.17
CA GLY A 28 32.74 -1.83 18.10
C GLY A 28 32.54 -2.76 16.89
N THR A 29 31.48 -2.58 16.11
CA THR A 29 31.38 -3.01 14.70
C THR A 29 31.10 -1.79 13.82
N SER A 30 31.65 -1.71 12.60
CA SER A 30 31.32 -0.61 11.67
C SER A 30 29.82 -0.63 11.33
N HIS A 31 29.23 0.55 11.08
CA HIS A 31 27.81 0.70 10.71
C HIS A 31 27.41 -0.20 9.53
N GLU A 32 28.32 -0.36 8.56
CA GLU A 32 28.16 -1.25 7.40
C GLU A 32 28.06 -2.73 7.78
N ALA A 33 28.90 -3.21 8.72
CA ALA A 33 28.86 -4.59 9.18
C ALA A 33 27.61 -4.91 10.01
N SER A 34 26.99 -3.91 10.64
CA SER A 34 25.68 -4.06 11.26
C SER A 34 24.54 -4.12 10.24
N GLU A 35 24.58 -3.31 9.17
CA GLU A 35 23.51 -3.28 8.17
C GLU A 35 23.39 -4.59 7.36
N GLU A 36 24.51 -5.14 6.91
CA GLU A 36 24.53 -6.41 6.17
C GLU A 36 24.05 -7.58 7.04
N ARG A 37 24.40 -7.56 8.33
CA ARG A 37 23.88 -8.52 9.32
C ARG A 37 22.39 -8.32 9.55
N ASP A 38 21.93 -7.09 9.72
CA ASP A 38 20.53 -6.78 9.99
C ASP A 38 19.65 -7.04 8.74
N PHE A 39 20.20 -7.06 7.53
CA PHE A 39 19.49 -7.55 6.34
C PHE A 39 19.32 -9.08 6.33
N LEU A 40 20.33 -9.81 6.80
CA LEU A 40 20.22 -11.26 6.93
C LEU A 40 19.24 -11.65 8.06
N GLU A 41 19.37 -10.97 9.20
CA GLU A 41 18.58 -11.18 10.43
C GLU A 41 17.77 -9.91 10.77
N VAL A 42 16.64 -9.75 10.09
CA VAL A 42 15.83 -8.52 10.17
C VAL A 42 15.35 -8.23 11.60
N PRO A 43 15.67 -7.05 12.18
CA PRO A 43 15.19 -6.66 13.50
C PRO A 43 13.66 -6.54 13.54
N ASN A 44 13.05 -6.82 14.71
CA ASN A 44 11.59 -6.89 14.83
C ASN A 44 10.85 -5.60 14.42
N SER A 45 11.48 -4.43 14.57
CA SER A 45 10.89 -3.15 14.17
C SER A 45 10.53 -3.07 12.68
N TYR A 46 11.18 -3.86 11.83
CA TYR A 46 10.98 -3.89 10.37
C TYR A 46 10.12 -5.05 9.90
N ARG A 47 9.70 -5.95 10.81
CA ARG A 47 9.00 -7.15 10.42
C ARG A 47 7.52 -6.89 10.09
N LEU A 48 7.01 -7.67 9.15
CA LEU A 48 5.60 -7.86 8.85
C LEU A 48 4.83 -8.12 10.14
N ARG A 49 3.66 -7.51 10.26
CA ARG A 49 2.70 -7.81 11.31
C ARG A 49 1.45 -8.40 10.68
N MET A 50 0.63 -9.08 11.47
CA MET A 50 -0.65 -9.63 10.98
C MET A 50 -1.82 -8.83 11.55
N HIS A 51 -2.80 -8.56 10.69
CA HIS A 51 -4.09 -8.05 11.12
C HIS A 51 -4.87 -9.21 11.75
N TRP A 52 -4.95 -9.21 13.09
CA TRP A 52 -5.50 -10.31 13.87
C TRP A 52 -6.96 -10.05 14.23
N TYR A 53 -7.85 -10.57 13.41
CA TYR A 53 -9.30 -10.42 13.57
C TYR A 53 -9.81 -11.31 14.69
N ILE A 54 -10.39 -10.69 15.71
CA ILE A 54 -10.98 -11.35 16.88
C ILE A 54 -12.50 -11.20 16.79
N PHE A 55 -13.20 -12.28 16.46
CA PHE A 55 -14.65 -12.25 16.25
C PHE A 55 -15.44 -12.27 17.54
N GLY A 56 -16.44 -11.40 17.62
CA GLY A 56 -17.11 -11.13 18.86
C GLY A 56 -16.08 -10.53 19.79
N PRO A 57 -15.82 -11.18 20.90
CA PRO A 57 -14.48 -11.60 21.30
C PRO A 57 -14.60 -12.98 21.93
N ALA A 58 -15.01 -13.95 21.12
CA ALA A 58 -15.07 -15.37 21.44
C ALA A 58 -13.65 -15.98 21.42
N TRP A 59 -12.77 -15.42 22.24
CA TRP A 59 -11.35 -15.78 22.32
C TRP A 59 -10.96 -16.27 23.70
N THR A 60 -9.90 -17.08 23.77
CA THR A 60 -9.36 -17.59 25.03
C THR A 60 -7.86 -17.33 25.12
N ALA A 61 -7.36 -17.15 26.35
CA ALA A 61 -5.94 -16.88 26.59
C ALA A 61 -5.03 -18.02 26.07
N GLU A 62 -5.46 -19.27 26.22
CA GLU A 62 -4.72 -20.46 25.76
C GLU A 62 -4.58 -20.49 24.23
N GLU A 63 -5.68 -20.27 23.52
CA GLU A 63 -5.68 -20.30 22.06
C GLU A 63 -4.94 -19.10 21.47
N CYS A 64 -5.08 -17.92 22.09
CA CYS A 64 -4.28 -16.75 21.76
C CYS A 64 -2.77 -17.01 21.94
N ASP A 65 -2.36 -17.62 23.05
CA ASP A 65 -0.95 -17.96 23.30
C ASP A 65 -0.40 -18.91 22.23
N ARG A 66 -1.19 -19.90 21.81
CA ARG A 66 -0.85 -20.82 20.73
C ARG A 66 -0.69 -20.11 19.38
N GLN A 67 -1.66 -19.27 18.99
CA GLN A 67 -1.62 -18.55 17.71
C GLN A 67 -0.44 -17.56 17.64
N LEU A 68 -0.14 -16.85 18.73
CA LEU A 68 1.01 -15.95 18.81
C LEU A 68 2.34 -16.71 18.67
N LYS A 69 2.47 -17.90 19.25
CA LYS A 69 3.65 -18.76 19.04
C LYS A 69 3.78 -19.21 17.59
N LEU A 70 2.67 -19.55 16.93
CA LEU A 70 2.67 -19.91 15.51
C LEU A 70 3.11 -18.74 14.62
N MET A 71 2.64 -17.53 14.92
CA MET A 71 3.09 -16.30 14.24
C MET A 71 4.59 -16.04 14.45
N ALA A 72 5.08 -16.19 15.69
CA ALA A 72 6.50 -16.01 16.01
C ALA A 72 7.39 -17.01 15.26
N VAL A 73 6.99 -18.28 15.18
CA VAL A 73 7.68 -19.32 14.39
C VAL A 73 7.63 -18.99 12.88
N ALA A 74 6.55 -18.37 12.41
CA ALA A 74 6.41 -17.91 11.04
C ALA A 74 7.12 -16.57 10.76
N HIS A 75 7.97 -16.10 11.68
CA HIS A 75 8.75 -14.85 11.57
C HIS A 75 7.91 -13.55 11.45
N VAL A 76 6.65 -13.59 11.88
CA VAL A 76 5.81 -12.40 12.09
C VAL A 76 6.35 -11.61 13.28
N GLY A 77 6.34 -10.28 13.18
CA GLY A 77 6.89 -9.39 14.20
C GLY A 77 5.90 -8.84 15.22
N GLY A 78 4.60 -9.02 14.98
CA GLY A 78 3.55 -8.52 15.85
C GLY A 78 2.16 -8.66 15.25
N VAL A 79 1.19 -8.15 15.99
CA VAL A 79 -0.24 -8.22 15.64
C VAL A 79 -0.92 -6.87 15.81
N LEU A 80 -1.86 -6.59 14.91
CA LEU A 80 -2.93 -5.64 15.15
C LEU A 80 -4.14 -6.42 15.70
N ILE A 81 -4.43 -6.25 16.98
CA ILE A 81 -5.58 -6.86 17.64
C ILE A 81 -6.83 -6.10 17.20
N PHE A 82 -7.75 -6.79 16.53
CA PHE A 82 -8.92 -6.18 15.92
C PHE A 82 -10.23 -6.87 16.34
N PRO A 83 -10.83 -6.45 17.47
CA PRO A 83 -12.14 -6.94 17.89
C PRO A 83 -13.22 -6.50 16.89
N THR A 84 -14.06 -7.46 16.47
CA THR A 84 -15.08 -7.24 15.45
C THR A 84 -16.34 -8.07 15.71
N TYR A 85 -17.29 -8.06 14.78
CA TYR A 85 -18.56 -8.79 14.85
C TYR A 85 -18.43 -10.27 15.27
N PRO A 86 -19.44 -10.82 15.97
CA PRO A 86 -19.47 -12.24 16.31
C PRO A 86 -19.70 -13.10 15.05
N ILE A 87 -18.96 -14.21 14.97
CA ILE A 87 -19.09 -15.22 13.91
C ILE A 87 -19.66 -16.55 14.42
N ALA A 88 -19.88 -16.66 15.72
CA ALA A 88 -20.51 -17.80 16.38
C ALA A 88 -21.37 -17.31 17.56
N VAL A 89 -22.43 -18.05 17.88
CA VAL A 89 -23.21 -17.86 19.11
C VAL A 89 -22.47 -18.51 20.29
N ASP A 90 -22.86 -18.15 21.52
CA ASP A 90 -22.32 -18.80 22.71
C ASP A 90 -22.62 -20.30 22.69
N ASP A 91 -21.58 -21.09 22.89
CA ASP A 91 -21.62 -22.54 22.91
C ASP A 91 -20.61 -23.07 23.95
N PRO A 92 -21.05 -23.23 25.22
CA PRO A 92 -20.19 -23.72 26.29
C PRO A 92 -19.65 -25.14 26.06
N GLU A 93 -20.32 -25.98 25.25
CA GLU A 93 -19.85 -27.33 24.97
C GLU A 93 -18.58 -27.31 24.10
N HIS A 94 -18.48 -26.32 23.20
CA HIS A 94 -17.31 -26.09 22.35
C HIS A 94 -16.41 -24.96 22.87
N GLY A 95 -16.66 -24.44 24.08
CA GLY A 95 -15.85 -23.40 24.71
C GLY A 95 -15.97 -22.01 24.07
N ILE A 96 -17.07 -21.75 23.35
CA ILE A 96 -17.33 -20.46 22.69
C ILE A 96 -18.13 -19.58 23.65
N GLN A 97 -17.57 -18.43 24.02
CA GLN A 97 -18.26 -17.43 24.84
C GLN A 97 -17.89 -16.03 24.34
N ASN A 98 -18.88 -15.30 23.83
CA ASN A 98 -18.73 -13.92 23.41
C ASN A 98 -18.68 -12.99 24.62
N GLN A 99 -17.54 -12.34 24.82
CA GLN A 99 -17.34 -11.33 25.87
C GLN A 99 -17.82 -9.96 25.38
N SER A 100 -18.25 -9.06 26.28
CA SER A 100 -18.50 -7.67 25.84
C SER A 100 -17.18 -6.91 25.72
N TYR A 101 -17.03 -6.05 24.72
CA TYR A 101 -15.84 -5.19 24.59
C TYR A 101 -15.63 -4.34 25.85
N LEU A 102 -14.38 -4.27 26.34
CA LEU A 102 -14.00 -3.61 27.61
C LEU A 102 -14.71 -4.14 28.88
N SER A 103 -15.16 -5.40 28.86
CA SER A 103 -15.55 -6.15 30.06
C SER A 103 -14.33 -6.66 30.84
N ALA A 104 -14.53 -7.10 32.09
CA ALA A 104 -13.46 -7.66 32.90
C ALA A 104 -12.87 -8.93 32.27
N GLU A 105 -13.73 -9.76 31.67
CA GLU A 105 -13.35 -10.98 30.95
C GLU A 105 -12.50 -10.66 29.72
N PHE A 106 -12.90 -9.65 28.95
CA PHE A 106 -12.13 -9.14 27.82
C PHE A 106 -10.73 -8.70 28.24
N PHE A 107 -10.62 -7.90 29.31
CA PHE A 107 -9.33 -7.45 29.83
C PHE A 107 -8.47 -8.59 30.38
N SER A 108 -9.06 -9.64 30.95
CA SER A 108 -8.32 -10.82 31.39
C SER A 108 -7.61 -11.49 30.22
N VAL A 109 -8.29 -11.71 29.09
CA VAL A 109 -7.68 -12.32 27.90
C VAL A 109 -6.69 -11.36 27.24
N LEU A 110 -7.04 -10.09 27.08
CA LEU A 110 -6.16 -9.07 26.49
C LEU A 110 -4.84 -8.94 27.26
N ASN A 111 -4.88 -8.90 28.60
CA ASN A 111 -3.66 -8.84 29.41
C ASN A 111 -2.78 -10.08 29.26
N SER A 112 -3.38 -11.26 29.09
CA SER A 112 -2.63 -12.48 28.76
C SER A 112 -1.97 -12.38 27.39
N VAL A 113 -2.71 -11.92 26.36
CA VAL A 113 -2.21 -11.69 25.00
C VAL A 113 -1.00 -10.76 25.02
N LEU A 114 -1.13 -9.59 25.66
CA LEU A 114 -0.07 -8.59 25.78
C LEU A 114 1.15 -9.15 26.52
N GLY A 115 0.93 -9.95 27.57
CA GLY A 115 1.96 -10.67 28.29
C GLY A 115 2.71 -11.68 27.40
N THR A 116 2.00 -12.45 26.57
CA THR A 116 2.61 -13.38 25.61
C THR A 116 3.38 -12.65 24.51
N CYS A 117 2.82 -11.58 23.93
CA CYS A 117 3.53 -10.75 22.95
C CYS A 117 4.89 -10.29 23.50
N LYS A 118 4.91 -9.75 24.72
CA LYS A 118 6.15 -9.33 25.39
C LYS A 118 7.14 -10.49 25.58
N LYS A 119 6.68 -11.68 25.99
CA LYS A 119 7.54 -12.87 26.17
C LYS A 119 8.16 -13.35 24.86
N LEU A 120 7.41 -13.25 23.76
CA LEU A 120 7.84 -13.66 22.42
C LEU A 120 8.62 -12.57 21.66
N GLY A 121 8.68 -11.35 22.21
CA GLY A 121 9.29 -10.20 21.53
C GLY A 121 8.44 -9.63 20.39
N LEU A 122 7.14 -9.96 20.33
CA LEU A 122 6.18 -9.44 19.37
C LEU A 122 5.66 -8.07 19.80
N THR A 123 5.36 -7.19 18.82
CA THR A 123 4.63 -5.95 19.10
C THR A 123 3.12 -6.19 19.11
N ALA A 124 2.39 -5.46 19.94
CA ALA A 124 0.93 -5.43 19.92
C ALA A 124 0.45 -4.01 19.60
N ASP A 125 -0.39 -3.92 18.58
CA ASP A 125 -1.15 -2.74 18.19
C ASP A 125 -2.63 -3.09 18.31
N MET A 126 -3.51 -2.10 18.46
CA MET A 126 -4.93 -2.38 18.68
C MET A 126 -5.81 -1.28 18.08
N VAL A 127 -6.95 -1.66 17.51
CA VAL A 127 -8.00 -0.69 17.17
C VAL A 127 -8.60 -0.12 18.46
N LEU A 128 -8.69 1.21 18.58
CA LEU A 128 -9.15 1.85 19.83
C LEU A 128 -10.64 1.59 20.10
N GLY A 129 -11.46 1.51 19.05
CA GLY A 129 -12.85 1.06 19.10
C GLY A 129 -12.98 -0.42 18.74
N THR A 130 -14.02 -0.76 17.99
CA THR A 130 -14.21 -2.08 17.39
C THR A 130 -14.83 -1.90 16.01
N GLY A 131 -14.49 -2.74 15.05
CA GLY A 131 -14.92 -2.50 13.67
C GLY A 131 -14.54 -1.07 13.21
N TRP A 132 -15.40 -0.45 12.40
CA TRP A 132 -15.15 0.90 11.86
C TRP A 132 -16.45 1.57 11.35
N PRO A 133 -16.49 2.89 11.18
CA PRO A 133 -15.61 3.88 11.79
C PRO A 133 -15.77 3.92 13.32
N TYR A 134 -14.98 4.75 14.00
CA TYR A 134 -15.09 4.90 15.45
C TYR A 134 -16.49 5.35 15.89
N GLY A 135 -16.97 4.70 16.94
CA GLY A 135 -18.27 4.93 17.53
C GLY A 135 -18.61 3.82 18.53
N GLY A 136 -19.87 3.77 18.94
CA GLY A 136 -20.37 2.74 19.85
C GLY A 136 -21.32 3.31 20.89
N PRO A 137 -21.57 2.59 22.00
CA PRO A 137 -22.62 2.94 22.95
C PRO A 137 -22.34 4.21 23.75
N SER A 138 -21.08 4.66 23.79
CA SER A 138 -20.69 5.93 24.44
C SER A 138 -21.01 7.17 23.59
N VAL A 139 -21.33 7.01 22.31
CA VAL A 139 -21.66 8.13 21.42
C VAL A 139 -23.14 8.47 21.58
N ALA A 140 -23.40 9.59 22.26
CA ALA A 140 -24.74 10.15 22.34
C ALA A 140 -25.22 10.67 20.98
N LEU A 141 -26.52 10.81 20.78
CA LEU A 141 -27.09 11.30 19.52
C LEU A 141 -26.53 12.68 19.11
N ALA A 142 -26.29 13.58 20.08
CA ALA A 142 -25.68 14.89 19.85
C ALA A 142 -24.21 14.83 19.41
N ASP A 143 -23.51 13.73 19.72
CA ASP A 143 -22.10 13.50 19.39
C ASP A 143 -21.93 12.63 18.13
N SER A 144 -23.04 12.19 17.54
CA SER A 144 -23.03 11.32 16.36
C SER A 144 -22.92 12.13 15.06
N ALA A 145 -22.47 11.50 13.98
CA ALA A 145 -22.34 12.15 12.68
C ALA A 145 -23.66 12.80 12.21
N HIS A 146 -23.56 13.97 11.57
CA HIS A 146 -24.72 14.75 11.10
C HIS A 146 -24.70 14.99 9.59
N ARG A 147 -25.89 15.15 9.04
CA ARG A 147 -26.11 15.44 7.62
C ARG A 147 -26.97 16.69 7.45
N LEU A 148 -26.65 17.48 6.44
CA LEU A 148 -27.48 18.54 5.88
C LEU A 148 -28.38 17.96 4.78
N HIS A 149 -29.67 18.24 4.90
CA HIS A 149 -30.72 17.81 3.98
C HIS A 149 -31.33 19.00 3.24
N ARG A 150 -31.92 18.71 2.07
CA ARG A 150 -32.82 19.61 1.35
C ARG A 150 -34.14 18.88 1.07
N VAL A 151 -35.26 19.51 1.42
CA VAL A 151 -36.61 19.10 1.00
C VAL A 151 -37.22 20.23 0.18
N SER A 152 -37.73 19.93 -1.01
CA SER A 152 -38.39 20.88 -1.89
C SER A 152 -39.88 20.61 -1.97
N ILE A 153 -40.71 21.65 -1.85
CA ILE A 153 -42.18 21.58 -1.91
C ILE A 153 -42.66 22.51 -3.02
N PRO A 154 -43.27 22.00 -4.10
CA PRO A 154 -43.87 22.85 -5.13
C PRO A 154 -44.96 23.75 -4.53
N VAL A 155 -44.95 25.02 -4.91
CA VAL A 155 -45.93 26.00 -4.47
C VAL A 155 -46.97 26.20 -5.57
N THR A 156 -48.20 25.78 -5.30
CA THR A 156 -49.32 25.86 -6.25
C THR A 156 -50.46 26.78 -5.79
N THR A 157 -50.33 27.37 -4.60
CA THR A 157 -51.36 28.18 -3.95
C THR A 157 -50.73 29.35 -3.19
N SER A 158 -51.52 30.40 -2.95
CA SER A 158 -51.17 31.53 -2.08
C SER A 158 -51.53 31.28 -0.61
N GLU A 159 -52.20 30.17 -0.30
CA GLU A 159 -52.54 29.77 1.07
C GLU A 159 -51.29 29.35 1.87
N PRO A 160 -51.26 29.55 3.20
CA PRO A 160 -50.14 29.11 4.04
C PRO A 160 -49.81 27.61 3.85
N ILE A 161 -48.52 27.31 3.63
CA ILE A 161 -48.02 25.94 3.46
C ILE A 161 -47.54 25.42 4.81
N GLN A 162 -48.09 24.29 5.25
CA GLN A 162 -47.60 23.56 6.41
C GLN A 162 -46.26 22.89 6.07
N LEU A 163 -45.26 23.07 6.91
CA LEU A 163 -44.01 22.33 6.79
C LEU A 163 -44.25 20.82 6.97
N PRO A 164 -43.59 19.97 6.16
CA PRO A 164 -43.66 18.53 6.33
C PRO A 164 -43.06 18.14 7.68
N ALA A 165 -43.50 17.00 8.21
CA ALA A 165 -42.80 16.38 9.32
C ALA A 165 -41.36 16.07 8.87
N LEU A 166 -40.39 16.59 9.64
CA LEU A 166 -38.97 16.33 9.42
C LEU A 166 -38.51 15.16 10.30
N ASP A 167 -37.28 14.71 10.06
CA ASP A 167 -36.66 13.66 10.87
C ASP A 167 -36.67 14.03 12.37
N GLU A 168 -36.78 13.02 13.22
CA GLU A 168 -36.68 13.21 14.67
C GLU A 168 -35.27 13.74 15.03
N HIS A 169 -35.24 14.84 15.79
CA HIS A 169 -34.07 15.69 16.08
C HIS A 169 -33.55 16.55 14.91
N ALA A 170 -34.34 16.73 13.85
CA ALA A 170 -34.02 17.70 12.81
C ALA A 170 -33.96 19.13 13.37
N LYS A 171 -32.94 19.89 12.95
CA LYS A 171 -32.80 21.32 13.20
C LYS A 171 -32.95 22.06 11.87
N ILE A 172 -34.00 22.86 11.72
CA ILE A 172 -34.16 23.71 10.54
C ILE A 172 -33.03 24.74 10.53
N ILE A 173 -32.24 24.74 9.46
CA ILE A 173 -31.14 25.67 9.24
C ILE A 173 -31.66 26.92 8.55
N SER A 174 -32.45 26.74 7.49
CA SER A 174 -33.04 27.86 6.74
C SER A 174 -34.16 27.38 5.81
N VAL A 175 -35.01 28.31 5.38
CA VAL A 175 -36.04 28.05 4.38
C VAL A 175 -36.02 29.13 3.31
N PHE A 176 -36.17 28.72 2.06
CA PHE A 176 -36.18 29.60 0.90
C PHE A 176 -37.41 29.34 0.04
N TYR A 177 -37.96 30.40 -0.55
CA TYR A 177 -38.81 30.29 -1.72
C TYR A 177 -37.93 30.51 -2.96
N VAL A 178 -37.98 29.57 -3.90
CA VAL A 178 -37.15 29.52 -5.10
C VAL A 178 -38.06 29.44 -6.32
N ASP A 179 -37.92 30.39 -7.23
CA ASP A 179 -38.52 30.33 -8.57
C ASP A 179 -37.46 30.66 -9.63
N PRO A 180 -37.74 30.52 -10.94
CA PRO A 180 -36.75 30.78 -12.00
C PRO A 180 -36.16 32.20 -12.00
N SER A 181 -36.79 33.16 -11.33
CA SER A 181 -36.41 34.58 -11.29
C SER A 181 -35.82 35.04 -9.95
N GLN A 182 -36.09 34.35 -8.85
CA GLN A 182 -35.70 34.78 -7.50
C GLN A 182 -35.47 33.63 -6.51
N VAL A 183 -34.58 33.88 -5.55
CA VAL A 183 -34.34 33.06 -4.36
C VAL A 183 -34.48 33.98 -3.15
N THR A 184 -35.46 33.72 -2.29
CA THR A 184 -35.80 34.60 -1.16
C THR A 184 -35.91 33.79 0.12
N SER A 185 -35.22 34.20 1.18
CA SER A 185 -35.36 33.55 2.50
C SER A 185 -36.76 33.81 3.07
N VAL A 186 -37.34 32.78 3.69
CA VAL A 186 -38.68 32.84 4.27
C VAL A 186 -38.67 32.39 5.71
N ASN A 187 -39.33 33.15 6.58
CA ASN A 187 -39.47 32.80 7.99
C ASN A 187 -40.57 31.76 8.19
N VAL A 188 -40.28 30.75 8.99
CA VAL A 188 -41.25 29.79 9.49
C VAL A 188 -42.03 30.44 10.65
N ARG A 189 -43.35 30.42 10.58
CA ARG A 189 -44.21 30.91 11.66
C ARG A 189 -44.17 29.95 12.86
N PRO A 190 -44.51 30.41 14.09
CA PRO A 190 -44.53 29.55 15.28
C PRO A 190 -45.45 28.32 15.17
N ASP A 191 -46.47 28.37 14.31
CA ASP A 191 -47.39 27.26 14.01
C ASP A 191 -46.83 26.26 12.97
N GLY A 192 -45.59 26.46 12.52
CA GLY A 192 -44.94 25.60 11.52
C GLY A 192 -45.38 25.86 10.09
N THR A 193 -46.11 26.95 9.82
CA THR A 193 -46.53 27.33 8.46
C THR A 193 -45.61 28.37 7.84
N ILE A 194 -45.62 28.43 6.51
CA ILE A 194 -44.93 29.43 5.70
C ILE A 194 -45.95 30.15 4.83
N THR A 195 -45.80 31.47 4.69
CA THR A 195 -46.55 32.24 3.69
C THR A 195 -45.85 32.15 2.34
N PRO A 196 -46.47 31.57 1.30
CA PRO A 196 -45.86 31.51 -0.02
C PRO A 196 -45.67 32.91 -0.60
N LEU A 197 -44.57 33.12 -1.33
CA LEU A 197 -44.28 34.40 -2.00
C LEU A 197 -44.80 34.44 -3.45
N GLY A 198 -45.39 33.35 -3.95
CA GLY A 198 -45.95 33.20 -5.30
C GLY A 198 -46.63 31.85 -5.48
N THR A 199 -46.99 31.47 -6.71
CA THR A 199 -47.69 30.21 -7.03
C THR A 199 -47.03 29.40 -8.16
N GLY A 200 -45.75 29.66 -8.43
CA GLY A 200 -45.01 29.09 -9.57
C GLY A 200 -43.57 28.69 -9.27
N GLY A 201 -43.23 28.55 -7.98
CA GLY A 201 -41.90 28.16 -7.50
C GLY A 201 -41.98 26.97 -6.54
N GLU A 202 -40.95 26.82 -5.70
CA GLU A 202 -40.89 25.83 -4.65
C GLU A 202 -40.39 26.42 -3.33
N VAL A 203 -40.84 25.87 -2.20
CA VAL A 203 -40.23 26.11 -0.90
C VAL A 203 -39.16 25.05 -0.68
N GLN A 204 -37.90 25.47 -0.57
CA GLN A 204 -36.77 24.63 -0.22
C GLN A 204 -36.45 24.79 1.28
N ILE A 205 -36.54 23.69 2.03
CA ILE A 205 -36.23 23.61 3.46
C ILE A 205 -34.88 22.92 3.61
N PHE A 206 -33.95 23.60 4.30
CA PHE A 206 -32.66 23.03 4.66
C PHE A 206 -32.65 22.76 6.16
N TYR A 207 -32.34 21.53 6.54
CA TYR A 207 -32.27 21.12 7.94
C TYR A 207 -31.11 20.14 8.14
N SER A 208 -30.57 20.09 9.36
CA SER A 208 -29.60 19.08 9.74
C SER A 208 -30.25 18.02 10.63
N SER A 209 -29.86 16.76 10.48
CA SER A 209 -30.25 15.67 11.39
C SER A 209 -29.08 14.70 11.59
N PRO A 210 -29.06 13.93 12.71
CA PRO A 210 -28.09 12.85 12.89
C PRO A 210 -28.23 11.80 11.77
N THR A 211 -27.12 11.28 11.24
CA THR A 211 -27.16 10.22 10.21
C THR A 211 -27.71 8.90 10.75
N ARG A 212 -27.64 8.72 12.08
CA ARG A 212 -27.96 7.48 12.80
C ARG A 212 -27.15 6.26 12.33
N MET A 213 -26.06 6.48 11.60
CA MET A 213 -25.18 5.42 11.15
C MET A 213 -24.68 4.62 12.37
N GLN A 214 -24.78 3.30 12.27
CA GLN A 214 -24.24 2.38 13.26
C GLN A 214 -22.80 2.01 12.88
N VAL A 215 -21.94 1.80 13.88
CA VAL A 215 -20.60 1.25 13.68
C VAL A 215 -20.69 -0.04 12.86
N LYS A 216 -19.94 -0.13 11.76
CA LYS A 216 -19.87 -1.34 10.95
C LYS A 216 -19.09 -2.38 11.73
N ARG A 217 -19.54 -3.63 11.65
CA ARG A 217 -18.77 -4.78 12.14
C ARG A 217 -18.38 -4.67 13.62
N ALA A 218 -19.18 -3.98 14.43
CA ALA A 218 -18.95 -3.80 15.86
C ALA A 218 -18.88 -5.14 16.60
N SER A 219 -17.98 -5.22 17.57
CA SER A 219 -17.91 -6.32 18.53
C SER A 219 -19.12 -6.30 19.47
N VAL A 220 -19.37 -7.43 20.14
CA VAL A 220 -20.43 -7.55 21.15
C VAL A 220 -20.25 -6.51 22.25
N GLY A 221 -21.28 -5.72 22.52
CA GLY A 221 -21.27 -4.67 23.53
C GLY A 221 -20.65 -3.35 23.06
N ALA A 222 -20.19 -3.27 21.81
CA ALA A 222 -19.65 -2.06 21.18
C ALA A 222 -20.58 -1.50 20.09
N GLU A 223 -21.80 -2.03 19.97
CA GLU A 223 -22.81 -1.49 19.05
C GLU A 223 -23.25 -0.08 19.44
N GLY A 224 -23.39 0.80 18.44
CA GLY A 224 -23.92 2.14 18.65
C GLY A 224 -23.64 3.08 17.48
N LEU A 225 -23.88 4.37 17.73
CA LEU A 225 -23.78 5.43 16.73
C LEU A 225 -22.33 5.71 16.36
N VAL A 226 -22.10 6.05 15.09
CA VAL A 226 -20.81 6.55 14.60
C VAL A 226 -20.59 7.98 15.08
N LEU A 227 -19.39 8.25 15.57
CA LEU A 227 -18.93 9.54 16.08
C LEU A 227 -18.98 10.64 15.00
N ASP A 228 -19.29 11.88 15.38
CA ASP A 228 -19.07 13.04 14.53
C ASP A 228 -17.57 13.37 14.41
N HIS A 229 -16.97 12.97 13.29
CA HIS A 229 -15.56 13.19 13.00
C HIS A 229 -15.22 14.65 12.62
N TYR A 230 -16.21 15.55 12.60
CA TYR A 230 -16.00 17.00 12.49
C TYR A 230 -15.97 17.71 13.85
N ASN A 231 -16.30 17.04 14.95
CA ASN A 231 -16.47 17.65 16.26
C ASN A 231 -15.36 17.19 17.25
N ALA A 232 -14.48 18.13 17.61
CA ALA A 232 -13.36 17.87 18.52
C ALA A 232 -13.81 17.48 19.93
N ASP A 233 -14.86 18.12 20.45
CA ASP A 233 -15.36 17.85 21.80
C ASP A 233 -16.04 16.47 21.87
N ALA A 234 -16.75 16.08 20.81
CA ALA A 234 -17.31 14.73 20.67
C ALA A 234 -16.18 13.68 20.62
N THR A 235 -15.14 13.94 19.83
CA THR A 235 -13.95 13.09 19.75
C THR A 235 -13.27 12.95 21.10
N GLU A 236 -13.08 14.04 21.86
CA GLU A 236 -12.50 13.99 23.20
C GLU A 236 -13.35 13.15 24.17
N ARG A 237 -14.68 13.34 24.19
CA ARG A 237 -15.58 12.52 25.02
C ARG A 237 -15.49 11.03 24.68
N TYR A 238 -15.44 10.69 23.40
CA TYR A 238 -15.27 9.30 22.95
C TYR A 238 -13.92 8.73 23.41
N LEU A 239 -12.83 9.48 23.25
CA LEU A 239 -11.49 9.05 23.65
C LEU A 239 -11.38 8.86 25.17
N ILE A 240 -12.05 9.67 25.98
CA ILE A 240 -12.15 9.46 27.43
C ILE A 240 -12.96 8.19 27.74
N ALA A 241 -14.12 8.02 27.11
CA ALA A 241 -15.02 6.91 27.42
C ALA A 241 -14.46 5.54 27.00
N VAL A 242 -13.71 5.49 25.90
CA VAL A 242 -13.22 4.25 25.27
C VAL A 242 -11.71 4.14 25.40
N GLY A 243 -10.97 5.15 24.95
CA GLY A 243 -9.51 5.16 24.92
C GLY A 243 -8.88 5.13 26.32
N ASP A 244 -9.25 6.05 27.20
CA ASP A 244 -8.68 6.12 28.56
C ASP A 244 -9.03 4.84 29.33
N LYS A 245 -10.26 4.32 29.16
CA LYS A 245 -10.67 3.04 29.76
C LYS A 245 -9.83 1.88 29.25
N LEU A 246 -9.62 1.76 27.94
CA LEU A 246 -8.78 0.70 27.36
C LEU A 246 -7.35 0.74 27.93
N LEU A 247 -6.75 1.92 28.01
CA LEU A 247 -5.37 2.07 28.46
C LEU A 247 -5.19 1.95 29.98
N ALA A 248 -6.21 2.26 30.78
CA ALA A 248 -6.16 2.16 32.23
C ALA A 248 -6.09 0.70 32.74
N ASP A 249 -6.70 -0.23 32.00
CA ASP A 249 -6.84 -1.64 32.39
C ASP A 249 -5.77 -2.57 31.78
N ILE A 250 -4.73 -1.99 31.17
CA ILE A 250 -3.56 -2.73 30.65
C ILE A 250 -2.23 -2.17 31.20
N PRO A 251 -1.16 -2.98 31.30
CA PRO A 251 0.14 -2.50 31.72
C PRO A 251 0.73 -1.46 30.76
N ALA A 252 1.28 -0.37 31.31
CA ALA A 252 1.91 0.67 30.49
C ALA A 252 3.04 0.09 29.60
N GLY A 253 3.07 0.54 28.33
CA GLY A 253 4.09 0.15 27.35
C GLY A 253 3.92 -1.23 26.73
N THR A 254 2.81 -1.95 26.98
CA THR A 254 2.53 -3.23 26.30
C THR A 254 1.83 -3.06 24.95
N LEU A 255 1.05 -1.98 24.77
CA LEU A 255 0.57 -1.57 23.45
C LEU A 255 1.54 -0.54 22.86
N ARG A 256 1.88 -0.72 21.58
CA ARG A 256 2.74 0.20 20.82
C ARG A 256 1.93 1.33 20.20
N SER A 257 0.81 1.00 19.57
CA SER A 257 0.01 1.94 18.79
C SER A 257 -1.48 1.66 18.90
N ILE A 258 -2.26 2.73 18.74
CA ILE A 258 -3.66 2.62 18.35
C ILE A 258 -3.80 2.73 16.83
N PHE A 259 -4.73 1.96 16.26
CA PHE A 259 -5.02 1.91 14.83
C PHE A 259 -6.43 2.43 14.55
N CYS A 260 -6.56 3.37 13.62
CA CYS A 260 -7.81 3.82 13.04
C CYS A 260 -7.88 3.37 11.59
N ASP A 261 -8.85 2.53 11.30
CA ASP A 261 -9.21 2.04 9.97
C ASP A 261 -9.66 3.20 9.06
N SER A 262 -9.85 2.91 7.78
CA SER A 262 -10.30 3.84 6.76
C SER A 262 -11.58 4.57 7.18
N LEU A 263 -11.68 5.84 6.78
CA LEU A 263 -12.81 6.67 7.17
C LEU A 263 -14.01 6.35 6.27
N GLU A 264 -15.05 5.81 6.88
CA GLU A 264 -16.30 5.44 6.20
C GLU A 264 -17.54 5.99 6.91
N VAL A 265 -17.49 7.26 7.33
CA VAL A 265 -18.62 7.93 7.99
C VAL A 265 -19.61 8.40 6.92
N TYR A 266 -20.34 7.44 6.33
CA TYR A 266 -21.17 7.70 5.17
C TYR A 266 -22.24 8.76 5.41
N HIS A 267 -22.53 9.52 4.34
CA HIS A 267 -23.54 10.58 4.31
C HIS A 267 -23.34 11.74 5.31
N THR A 268 -22.17 11.84 5.97
CA THR A 268 -21.84 12.97 6.83
C THR A 268 -21.32 14.15 6.02
N ASN A 269 -21.94 15.31 6.20
CA ASN A 269 -21.53 16.55 5.53
C ASN A 269 -21.84 17.80 6.37
N TRP A 270 -22.13 17.62 7.67
CA TRP A 270 -22.51 18.71 8.54
C TRP A 270 -22.06 18.44 9.98
N THR A 271 -21.88 19.52 10.75
CA THR A 271 -21.75 19.51 12.21
C THR A 271 -22.42 20.77 12.76
N ASP A 272 -22.77 20.79 14.04
CA ASP A 272 -23.69 21.80 14.61
C ASP A 272 -23.27 23.26 14.36
N ASP A 273 -21.97 23.59 14.44
CA ASP A 273 -21.44 24.95 14.20
C ASP A 273 -20.84 25.13 12.79
N PHE A 274 -21.22 24.30 11.81
CA PHE A 274 -20.58 24.33 10.49
C PHE A 274 -20.73 25.69 9.77
N ALA A 275 -21.86 26.38 9.92
CA ALA A 275 -22.06 27.70 9.30
C ALA A 275 -21.06 28.75 9.83
N GLY A 276 -20.84 28.78 11.15
CA GLY A 276 -19.86 29.67 11.78
C GLY A 276 -18.42 29.31 11.38
N ILE A 277 -18.10 28.02 11.35
CA ILE A 277 -16.81 27.49 10.89
C ILE A 277 -16.55 27.90 9.43
N PHE A 278 -17.54 27.72 8.55
CA PHE A 278 -17.46 28.09 7.15
C PHE A 278 -17.22 29.59 6.99
N GLN A 279 -18.00 30.43 7.69
CA GLN A 279 -17.84 31.88 7.62
C GLN A 279 -16.45 32.31 8.08
N SER A 280 -15.93 31.71 9.15
CA SER A 280 -14.57 31.98 9.66
C SER A 280 -13.48 31.59 8.65
N LYS A 281 -13.59 30.40 8.03
CA LYS A 281 -12.55 29.86 7.13
C LYS A 281 -12.63 30.41 5.70
N ARG A 282 -13.83 30.73 5.18
CA ARG A 282 -14.07 31.18 3.79
C ARG A 282 -14.32 32.69 3.69
N GLY A 283 -14.81 33.32 4.75
CA GLY A 283 -15.02 34.77 4.82
C GLY A 283 -16.35 35.27 4.26
N TYR A 284 -17.34 34.39 4.08
CA TYR A 284 -18.72 34.74 3.71
C TYR A 284 -19.70 33.75 4.34
N ASP A 285 -20.96 34.16 4.49
CA ASP A 285 -22.01 33.34 5.09
C ASP A 285 -22.49 32.27 4.09
N LEU A 286 -22.50 31.00 4.49
CA LEU A 286 -22.98 29.89 3.68
C LEU A 286 -24.51 29.88 3.52
N ILE A 287 -25.24 30.33 4.54
CA ILE A 287 -26.69 30.12 4.64
C ILE A 287 -27.46 30.67 3.43
N PRO A 288 -27.19 31.91 2.95
CA PRO A 288 -27.85 32.46 1.76
C PRO A 288 -27.61 31.66 0.47
N HIS A 289 -26.60 30.80 0.44
CA HIS A 289 -26.18 30.06 -0.74
C HIS A 289 -26.58 28.58 -0.73
N LEU A 290 -27.29 28.09 0.30
CA LEU A 290 -27.72 26.69 0.38
C LEU A 290 -28.52 26.20 -0.85
N PRO A 291 -29.44 26.98 -1.45
CA PRO A 291 -30.07 26.59 -2.71
C PRO A 291 -29.08 26.30 -3.84
N ALA A 292 -28.02 27.12 -3.96
CA ALA A 292 -27.00 26.93 -4.98
C ALA A 292 -26.12 25.71 -4.71
N LEU A 293 -25.82 25.42 -3.43
CA LEU A 293 -24.98 24.27 -3.04
C LEU A 293 -25.53 22.95 -3.61
N PHE A 294 -26.85 22.77 -3.54
CA PHE A 294 -27.57 21.56 -3.99
C PHE A 294 -28.02 21.59 -5.47
N ASP A 295 -27.80 22.68 -6.18
CA ASP A 295 -28.15 22.81 -7.60
C ASP A 295 -26.90 22.61 -8.46
N GLN A 296 -26.90 21.65 -9.37
CA GLN A 296 -25.74 21.39 -10.24
C GLN A 296 -25.73 22.26 -11.50
N THR A 297 -26.83 22.94 -11.81
CA THR A 297 -27.02 23.68 -13.06
C THR A 297 -26.57 25.13 -12.97
N ARG A 298 -26.43 25.68 -11.76
CA ARG A 298 -26.07 27.09 -11.60
C ARG A 298 -24.57 27.33 -11.86
N PRO A 299 -24.21 28.52 -12.39
CA PRO A 299 -22.81 28.86 -12.67
C PRO A 299 -21.91 28.96 -11.43
N ASP A 300 -22.47 29.23 -10.24
CA ASP A 300 -21.76 29.45 -8.98
C ASP A 300 -21.60 28.18 -8.12
N SER A 301 -22.36 27.13 -8.39
CA SER A 301 -22.39 25.93 -7.54
C SER A 301 -21.07 25.18 -7.44
N ARG A 302 -20.26 25.19 -8.51
CA ARG A 302 -18.93 24.55 -8.52
C ARG A 302 -17.98 25.24 -7.54
N ASP A 303 -17.98 26.57 -7.54
CA ASP A 303 -17.15 27.38 -6.67
C ASP A 303 -17.56 27.17 -5.20
N LEU A 304 -18.87 27.18 -4.94
CA LEU A 304 -19.43 26.95 -3.61
C LEU A 304 -19.15 25.54 -3.08
N ARG A 305 -19.30 24.49 -3.90
CA ARG A 305 -18.99 23.11 -3.49
C ARG A 305 -17.51 22.92 -3.18
N CYS A 306 -16.63 23.59 -3.94
CA CYS A 306 -15.21 23.58 -3.62
C CYS A 306 -14.93 24.19 -2.24
N ASP A 307 -15.50 25.35 -1.92
CA ASP A 307 -15.36 25.98 -0.59
C ASP A 307 -15.98 25.13 0.53
N PHE A 308 -17.14 24.51 0.27
CA PHE A 308 -17.84 23.64 1.22
C PHE A 308 -17.01 22.42 1.58
N TRP A 309 -16.59 21.64 0.58
CA TRP A 309 -15.80 20.45 0.80
C TRP A 309 -14.40 20.76 1.36
N ARG A 310 -13.78 21.85 0.92
CA ARG A 310 -12.52 22.34 1.50
C ARG A 310 -12.66 22.62 3.00
N THR A 311 -13.78 23.23 3.42
CA THR A 311 -14.06 23.51 4.83
C THR A 311 -14.26 22.23 5.62
N LEU A 312 -14.98 21.24 5.09
CA LEU A 312 -15.14 19.92 5.72
C LEU A 312 -13.83 19.15 5.80
N SER A 313 -12.97 19.20 4.77
CA SER A 313 -11.63 18.59 4.80
C SER A 313 -10.76 19.16 5.92
N GLU A 314 -10.74 20.49 6.07
CA GLU A 314 -10.03 21.15 7.17
C GLU A 314 -10.67 20.80 8.53
N GLN A 315 -11.99 20.71 8.60
CA GLN A 315 -12.70 20.40 9.83
C GLN A 315 -12.54 18.93 10.27
N ALA A 316 -12.43 17.98 9.34
CA ALA A 316 -12.14 16.59 9.67
C ALA A 316 -10.72 16.44 10.28
N PHE A 317 -9.77 17.25 9.83
CA PHE A 317 -8.45 17.33 10.44
C PHE A 317 -8.52 17.90 11.86
N ASP A 318 -9.16 19.07 12.03
CA ASP A 318 -9.25 19.78 13.31
C ASP A 318 -10.12 19.03 14.33
N GLY A 319 -11.18 18.36 13.85
CA GLY A 319 -12.19 17.70 14.66
C GLY A 319 -11.87 16.27 15.07
N PHE A 320 -11.06 15.54 14.29
CA PHE A 320 -10.79 14.12 14.55
C PHE A 320 -9.31 13.73 14.46
N ILE A 321 -8.66 13.93 13.31
CA ILE A 321 -7.30 13.41 13.07
C ILE A 321 -6.29 13.98 14.07
N GLN A 322 -6.32 15.30 14.25
CA GLN A 322 -5.41 15.97 15.17
C GLN A 322 -5.73 15.64 16.65
N PRO A 323 -6.98 15.73 17.12
CA PRO A 323 -7.35 15.31 18.47
C PRO A 323 -6.96 13.87 18.81
N LEU A 324 -7.22 12.91 17.93
CA LEU A 324 -6.82 11.50 18.10
C LEU A 324 -5.31 11.36 18.30
N SER A 325 -4.53 12.03 17.44
CA SER A 325 -3.06 11.99 17.49
C SER A 325 -2.50 12.65 18.75
N GLN A 326 -3.07 13.78 19.17
CA GLN A 326 -2.68 14.43 20.41
C GLN A 326 -3.04 13.59 21.65
N TRP A 327 -4.20 12.93 21.65
CA TRP A 327 -4.59 12.02 22.72
C TRP A 327 -3.62 10.84 22.85
N ALA A 328 -3.25 10.20 21.74
CA ALA A 328 -2.30 9.09 21.72
C ALA A 328 -0.94 9.50 22.31
N GLN A 329 -0.41 10.65 21.88
CA GLN A 329 0.86 11.19 22.37
C GLN A 329 0.83 11.47 23.87
N ARG A 330 -0.28 11.99 24.42
CA ARG A 330 -0.44 12.20 25.87
C ARG A 330 -0.39 10.89 26.66
N HIS A 331 -0.79 9.78 26.04
CA HIS A 331 -0.82 8.44 26.65
C HIS A 331 0.40 7.57 26.33
N GLY A 332 1.38 8.10 25.59
CA GLY A 332 2.61 7.38 25.28
C GLY A 332 2.45 6.24 24.27
N VAL A 333 1.41 6.27 23.44
CA VAL A 333 1.19 5.34 22.32
C VAL A 333 1.24 6.11 20.99
N THR A 334 1.59 5.43 19.90
CA THR A 334 1.59 6.04 18.56
C THR A 334 0.21 5.95 17.89
N THR A 335 -0.02 6.75 16.85
CA THR A 335 -1.16 6.58 15.94
C THR A 335 -0.80 5.95 14.60
N GLN A 336 -1.64 5.01 14.19
CA GLN A 336 -1.75 4.49 12.83
C GLN A 336 -3.13 4.86 12.31
N VAL A 337 -3.21 5.53 11.15
CA VAL A 337 -4.49 5.97 10.59
C VAL A 337 -4.48 5.80 9.09
N GLU A 338 -5.54 5.20 8.57
CA GLU A 338 -5.89 5.22 7.15
C GLU A 338 -6.64 6.52 6.83
N ALA A 339 -5.88 7.61 6.66
CA ALA A 339 -6.45 8.96 6.49
C ALA A 339 -6.89 9.20 5.04
N TYR A 340 -7.91 8.45 4.62
CA TYR A 340 -8.63 8.58 3.35
C TYR A 340 -10.09 8.12 3.52
N GLY A 341 -10.91 8.29 2.47
CA GLY A 341 -12.34 7.97 2.50
C GLY A 341 -13.23 9.19 2.79
N THR A 342 -14.27 8.99 3.62
CA THR A 342 -15.23 10.02 4.07
C THR A 342 -15.33 10.01 5.61
N PRO A 343 -15.14 11.14 6.32
CA PRO A 343 -14.99 12.51 5.84
C PRO A 343 -13.81 12.74 4.91
N PRO A 344 -13.84 13.79 4.05
CA PRO A 344 -12.87 14.00 2.97
C PRO A 344 -11.54 14.54 3.50
N VAL A 345 -10.83 13.75 4.30
CA VAL A 345 -9.55 14.12 4.89
C VAL A 345 -8.49 14.33 3.81
N SER A 346 -7.74 15.42 3.93
CA SER A 346 -6.64 15.75 3.03
C SER A 346 -5.44 14.83 3.26
N LEU A 347 -4.66 14.60 2.20
CA LEU A 347 -3.36 13.92 2.27
C LEU A 347 -2.40 14.59 3.26
N ALA A 348 -2.46 15.93 3.39
CA ALA A 348 -1.68 16.69 4.35
C ALA A 348 -1.95 16.30 5.82
N SER A 349 -3.07 15.60 6.11
CA SER A 349 -3.45 15.18 7.46
C SER A 349 -2.43 14.20 8.08
N TYR A 350 -1.67 13.47 7.24
CA TYR A 350 -0.60 12.59 7.70
C TYR A 350 0.52 13.29 8.47
N ARG A 351 0.62 14.64 8.42
CA ARG A 351 1.53 15.39 9.29
C ARG A 351 1.27 15.14 10.78
N ALA A 352 0.01 14.92 11.17
CA ALA A 352 -0.38 14.68 12.55
C ALA A 352 -0.24 13.20 12.98
N VAL A 353 -0.27 12.27 12.02
CA VAL A 353 -0.25 10.81 12.27
C VAL A 353 1.19 10.33 12.45
N ASP A 354 1.44 9.42 13.40
CA ASP A 354 2.81 8.89 13.62
C ASP A 354 3.24 7.92 12.52
N VAL A 355 2.33 7.02 12.11
CA VAL A 355 2.53 6.04 11.04
C VAL A 355 1.37 6.13 10.05
N PRO A 356 1.56 6.81 8.90
CA PRO A 356 0.62 6.81 7.78
C PRO A 356 0.30 5.40 7.27
N VAL A 357 -0.96 5.13 6.92
CA VAL A 357 -1.44 3.82 6.47
C VAL A 357 -2.17 3.93 5.13
N GLY A 358 -1.84 3.07 4.16
CA GLY A 358 -2.56 2.89 2.88
C GLY A 358 -3.10 1.47 2.72
N GLU A 359 -3.65 1.10 1.56
CA GLU A 359 -4.32 -0.21 1.40
C GLU A 359 -4.39 -0.73 -0.06
N HIS A 360 -4.71 0.13 -1.02
CA HIS A 360 -4.87 -0.27 -2.42
C HIS A 360 -3.52 -0.27 -3.13
N TYR A 361 -3.37 -1.08 -4.19
CA TYR A 361 -2.06 -1.45 -4.75
C TYR A 361 -1.97 -1.42 -6.28
N GLU A 362 -2.84 -0.67 -6.96
CA GLU A 362 -2.76 -0.37 -8.41
C GLU A 362 -1.52 0.51 -8.68
N TRP A 363 -0.33 -0.05 -8.81
CA TRP A 363 0.92 0.73 -8.79
C TRP A 363 1.06 1.72 -9.97
N LYS A 364 0.32 1.53 -11.06
CA LYS A 364 0.22 2.45 -12.22
C LYS A 364 -0.89 3.51 -12.07
N GLU A 365 -1.48 3.61 -10.88
CA GLU A 365 -2.48 4.60 -10.49
C GLU A 365 -2.00 5.43 -9.29
N PHE A 366 -2.77 6.48 -8.97
CA PHE A 366 -2.65 7.18 -7.69
C PHE A 366 -3.55 6.55 -6.62
N ASN A 367 -3.19 5.32 -6.21
CA ASN A 367 -3.92 4.52 -5.23
C ASN A 367 -3.75 5.02 -3.78
N THR A 368 -4.44 4.40 -2.80
CA THR A 368 -4.34 4.81 -1.38
C THR A 368 -2.99 4.51 -0.75
N SER A 369 -2.26 3.48 -1.20
CA SER A 369 -0.86 3.28 -0.79
C SER A 369 0.03 4.46 -1.18
N ARG A 370 -0.18 5.01 -2.39
CA ARG A 370 0.55 6.17 -2.90
C ARG A 370 0.08 7.47 -2.24
N TRP A 371 -1.20 7.56 -1.86
CA TRP A 371 -1.74 8.64 -1.04
C TRP A 371 -1.03 8.69 0.33
N ALA A 372 -0.89 7.54 1.00
CA ALA A 372 -0.19 7.42 2.28
C ALA A 372 1.31 7.69 2.16
N SER A 373 1.98 7.11 1.15
CA SER A 373 3.42 7.29 0.97
C SER A 373 3.80 8.72 0.61
N SER A 374 3.02 9.37 -0.25
CA SER A 374 3.23 10.78 -0.59
C SER A 374 3.05 11.68 0.65
N GLY A 375 2.00 11.47 1.44
CA GLY A 375 1.78 12.21 2.69
C GLY A 375 2.89 11.99 3.71
N ALA A 376 3.38 10.75 3.83
CA ALA A 376 4.50 10.41 4.68
C ALA A 376 5.80 11.11 4.26
N HIS A 377 6.15 11.09 2.97
CA HIS A 377 7.35 11.75 2.44
C HIS A 377 7.30 13.26 2.69
N LEU A 378 6.16 13.91 2.41
CA LEU A 378 5.96 15.34 2.63
C LEU A 378 6.00 15.73 4.11
N ALA A 379 5.65 14.80 5.01
CA ALA A 379 5.70 14.98 6.46
C ALA A 379 7.02 14.50 7.11
N GLY A 380 7.95 13.90 6.33
CA GLY A 380 9.21 13.33 6.84
C GLY A 380 9.02 12.11 7.74
N LYS A 381 8.00 11.29 7.47
CA LYS A 381 7.69 10.07 8.21
C LYS A 381 8.43 8.90 7.59
N ARG A 382 9.17 8.16 8.43
CA ARG A 382 10.01 7.04 7.98
C ARG A 382 9.22 5.77 7.70
N VAL A 383 8.24 5.44 8.55
CA VAL A 383 7.47 4.20 8.47
C VAL A 383 6.13 4.50 7.82
N ILE A 384 5.83 3.75 6.76
CA ILE A 384 4.65 3.90 5.92
C ILE A 384 4.04 2.51 5.81
N LEU A 385 2.90 2.35 6.44
CA LEU A 385 2.24 1.07 6.59
C LEU A 385 1.22 0.88 5.46
N ALA A 386 0.91 -0.36 5.12
CA ALA A 386 -0.33 -0.67 4.44
C ALA A 386 -1.07 -1.81 5.12
N GLU A 387 -2.40 -1.71 5.15
CA GLU A 387 -3.26 -2.88 5.14
C GLU A 387 -3.03 -3.63 3.82
N ALA A 388 -2.53 -4.86 3.88
CA ALA A 388 -2.05 -5.58 2.70
C ALA A 388 -2.86 -6.85 2.44
N TRP A 389 -3.09 -7.11 1.15
CA TRP A 389 -3.70 -8.31 0.57
C TRP A 389 -5.23 -8.35 0.56
N THR A 390 -5.91 -7.37 1.14
CA THR A 390 -7.38 -7.31 1.18
C THR A 390 -7.98 -7.53 -0.22
N TRP A 391 -8.85 -8.53 -0.32
CA TRP A 391 -9.53 -8.96 -1.56
C TRP A 391 -8.61 -9.36 -2.74
N LEU A 392 -7.43 -9.93 -2.46
CA LEU A 392 -6.46 -10.31 -3.49
C LEU A 392 -7.04 -11.19 -4.62
N GLY A 393 -7.67 -12.31 -4.25
CA GLY A 393 -8.08 -13.40 -5.15
C GLY A 393 -9.55 -13.42 -5.53
N GLU A 394 -10.24 -12.27 -5.51
CA GLU A 394 -11.70 -12.19 -5.72
C GLU A 394 -12.23 -13.07 -6.87
N PRO A 395 -13.35 -13.79 -6.66
CA PRO A 395 -14.17 -13.84 -5.45
C PRO A 395 -13.65 -14.82 -4.37
N ASN A 396 -12.48 -15.43 -4.54
CA ASN A 396 -12.00 -16.50 -3.68
C ASN A 396 -11.13 -15.96 -2.52
N ARG A 397 -11.51 -16.25 -1.27
CA ARG A 397 -10.71 -15.91 -0.06
C ARG A 397 -9.84 -17.05 0.50
N PHE A 398 -9.90 -18.25 -0.08
CA PHE A 398 -9.19 -19.45 0.40
C PHE A 398 -8.11 -19.96 -0.55
N GLY A 399 -7.96 -19.32 -1.71
CA GLY A 399 -7.09 -19.79 -2.80
C GLY A 399 -6.00 -18.81 -3.22
N ASP A 400 -5.51 -18.01 -2.27
CA ASP A 400 -4.36 -17.14 -2.47
C ASP A 400 -3.06 -17.86 -2.09
N SER A 401 -2.07 -17.87 -2.99
CA SER A 401 -0.77 -18.53 -2.77
C SER A 401 0.27 -17.59 -2.15
N LEU A 402 1.36 -18.15 -1.58
CA LEU A 402 2.48 -17.35 -1.07
C LEU A 402 3.11 -16.46 -2.15
N GLU A 403 3.19 -16.92 -3.41
CA GLU A 403 3.67 -16.11 -4.53
C GLU A 403 2.73 -14.92 -4.82
N GLN A 404 1.41 -15.13 -4.73
CA GLN A 404 0.44 -14.06 -4.93
C GLN A 404 0.50 -13.02 -3.80
N LEU A 405 0.60 -13.45 -2.54
CA LEU A 405 0.79 -12.54 -1.39
C LEU A 405 2.10 -11.75 -1.51
N LYS A 406 3.20 -12.40 -1.92
CA LYS A 406 4.46 -11.73 -2.27
C LYS A 406 4.24 -10.69 -3.36
N PHE A 407 3.58 -11.07 -4.44
CA PHE A 407 3.40 -10.19 -5.59
C PHE A 407 2.57 -8.96 -5.23
N CYS A 408 1.45 -9.12 -4.51
CA CYS A 408 0.70 -7.98 -3.98
C CYS A 408 1.55 -7.09 -3.06
N SER A 409 2.39 -7.68 -2.19
CA SER A 409 3.34 -6.93 -1.36
C SER A 409 4.30 -6.08 -2.20
N ASP A 410 4.80 -6.60 -3.32
CA ASP A 410 5.66 -5.84 -4.24
C ASP A 410 4.93 -4.64 -4.84
N LEU A 411 3.64 -4.76 -5.15
CA LEU A 411 2.84 -3.66 -5.70
C LEU A 411 2.66 -2.52 -4.67
N HIS A 412 2.52 -2.84 -3.39
CA HIS A 412 2.57 -1.84 -2.31
C HIS A 412 3.94 -1.17 -2.22
N PHE A 413 5.03 -1.94 -2.29
CA PHE A 413 6.40 -1.40 -2.26
C PHE A 413 6.67 -0.47 -3.45
N LEU A 414 6.19 -0.80 -4.66
CA LEU A 414 6.23 0.09 -5.83
C LEU A 414 5.39 1.37 -5.65
N SER A 415 4.42 1.35 -4.74
CA SER A 415 3.60 2.51 -4.36
C SER A 415 4.21 3.31 -3.20
N GLY A 416 5.39 2.93 -2.70
CA GLY A 416 6.14 3.65 -1.65
C GLY A 416 5.90 3.17 -0.22
N ILE A 417 5.11 2.10 -0.03
CA ILE A 417 4.92 1.45 1.28
C ILE A 417 6.23 0.78 1.72
N ASN A 418 6.47 0.70 3.02
CA ASN A 418 7.67 0.05 3.56
C ASN A 418 7.45 -0.75 4.86
N SER A 419 6.19 -0.96 5.25
CA SER A 419 5.77 -1.86 6.33
C SER A 419 4.37 -2.39 6.01
N LEU A 420 4.03 -3.61 6.40
CA LEU A 420 2.75 -4.23 6.07
C LEU A 420 2.05 -4.79 7.31
N TYR A 421 0.73 -4.67 7.35
CA TYR A 421 -0.16 -5.59 8.04
C TYR A 421 -0.72 -6.58 7.03
N GLY A 422 -0.34 -7.84 7.16
CA GLY A 422 -0.93 -8.91 6.37
C GLY A 422 -2.37 -9.17 6.82
N VAL A 423 -3.33 -8.92 5.93
CA VAL A 423 -4.74 -9.26 6.10
C VAL A 423 -5.02 -10.59 5.41
N THR A 424 -5.71 -11.58 5.99
CA THR A 424 -6.30 -11.61 7.33
C THR A 424 -5.75 -12.78 8.14
N TYR A 425 -5.22 -12.51 9.33
CA TYR A 425 -5.10 -13.58 10.32
C TYR A 425 -6.39 -13.62 11.14
N ALA A 426 -7.32 -14.48 10.76
CA ALA A 426 -8.53 -14.70 11.53
C ALA A 426 -8.27 -15.60 12.74
N TYR A 427 -8.74 -15.20 13.92
CA TYR A 427 -8.73 -16.08 15.09
C TYR A 427 -9.61 -17.30 14.83
N SER A 428 -9.03 -18.49 14.95
CA SER A 428 -9.70 -19.77 14.71
C SER A 428 -9.35 -20.78 15.81
N PRO A 429 -10.31 -21.24 16.63
CA PRO A 429 -10.08 -22.29 17.62
C PRO A 429 -9.66 -23.63 16.98
N VAL A 430 -8.75 -24.36 17.64
CA VAL A 430 -8.30 -25.70 17.19
C VAL A 430 -9.46 -26.68 17.03
N ALA A 431 -10.46 -26.61 17.91
CA ALA A 431 -11.60 -27.52 17.93
C ALA A 431 -12.42 -27.49 16.62
N LEU A 432 -12.35 -26.42 15.84
CA LEU A 432 -13.09 -26.28 14.58
C LEU A 432 -12.34 -26.84 13.37
N GLY A 433 -11.04 -27.15 13.50
CA GLY A 433 -10.20 -27.53 12.36
C GLY A 433 -10.17 -26.47 11.26
N ALA A 434 -9.83 -26.87 10.03
CA ALA A 434 -9.88 -25.98 8.86
C ALA A 434 -11.28 -26.02 8.19
N PRO A 435 -11.86 -24.87 7.80
CA PRO A 435 -11.23 -23.54 7.69
C PRO A 435 -11.27 -22.66 8.96
N GLY A 436 -11.76 -23.17 10.08
CA GLY A 436 -11.90 -22.40 11.32
C GLY A 436 -12.98 -21.33 11.19
N TRP A 437 -12.68 -20.10 11.60
CA TRP A 437 -13.57 -18.94 11.47
C TRP A 437 -13.07 -17.98 10.38
N PRO A 438 -13.51 -18.15 9.13
CA PRO A 438 -13.09 -17.27 8.06
C PRO A 438 -13.93 -15.96 8.05
N PRO A 439 -13.30 -14.77 7.95
CA PRO A 439 -14.01 -13.50 7.81
C PRO A 439 -14.72 -13.44 6.45
N TYR A 440 -15.79 -12.66 6.29
CA TYR A 440 -16.54 -12.58 5.02
C TYR A 440 -15.71 -12.13 3.79
N PHE A 441 -14.48 -11.65 4.00
CA PHE A 441 -13.55 -11.19 2.99
C PHE A 441 -12.26 -12.03 2.98
N GLY A 442 -11.39 -11.82 1.99
CA GLY A 442 -10.13 -12.54 1.85
C GLY A 442 -8.89 -11.66 1.88
N PRO A 443 -7.70 -12.27 1.96
CA PRO A 443 -7.47 -13.72 2.04
C PRO A 443 -7.58 -14.22 3.49
N VAL A 444 -7.89 -15.51 3.63
CA VAL A 444 -7.72 -16.24 4.90
C VAL A 444 -6.26 -16.66 4.98
N ALA A 445 -5.41 -15.86 5.63
CA ALA A 445 -3.97 -16.03 5.71
C ALA A 445 -3.52 -16.33 7.16
N ASN A 446 -4.13 -17.35 7.77
CA ASN A 446 -3.81 -17.80 9.13
C ASN A 446 -3.32 -19.26 9.15
N HIS A 447 -3.16 -19.79 10.36
CA HIS A 447 -2.64 -21.14 10.59
C HIS A 447 -3.54 -22.29 10.08
N THR A 448 -4.78 -22.02 9.64
CA THR A 448 -5.64 -23.06 9.05
C THR A 448 -5.32 -23.30 7.57
N GLN A 449 -4.52 -22.44 6.95
CA GLN A 449 -4.04 -22.65 5.58
C GLN A 449 -2.98 -23.77 5.52
N PRO A 450 -3.07 -24.70 4.56
CA PRO A 450 -2.06 -25.74 4.39
C PRO A 450 -0.63 -25.18 4.22
N PHE A 451 -0.48 -24.02 3.58
CA PHE A 451 0.83 -23.40 3.35
C PHE A 451 1.45 -22.74 4.59
N TRP A 452 0.73 -22.61 5.72
CA TRP A 452 1.22 -21.87 6.90
C TRP A 452 2.60 -22.32 7.41
N PRO A 453 2.97 -23.62 7.41
CA PRO A 453 4.33 -24.06 7.77
C PRO A 453 5.45 -23.42 6.93
N TYR A 454 5.14 -22.91 5.74
CA TYR A 454 6.08 -22.27 4.82
C TYR A 454 5.97 -20.74 4.81
N PHE A 455 5.07 -20.16 5.62
CA PHE A 455 4.81 -18.72 5.63
C PHE A 455 6.06 -17.89 6.00
N SER A 456 6.99 -18.45 6.78
CA SER A 456 8.26 -17.79 7.12
C SER A 456 9.09 -17.40 5.89
N HIS A 457 8.96 -18.10 4.77
CA HIS A 457 9.63 -17.71 3.52
C HIS A 457 9.09 -16.39 2.95
N LEU A 458 7.78 -16.20 2.98
CA LEU A 458 7.13 -14.95 2.59
C LEU A 458 7.47 -13.86 3.62
N ALA A 459 7.36 -14.15 4.91
CA ALA A 459 7.64 -13.19 5.97
C ALA A 459 9.09 -12.68 5.87
N ASP A 460 10.09 -13.56 5.72
CA ASP A 460 11.49 -13.16 5.58
C ASP A 460 11.73 -12.27 4.35
N TYR A 461 11.09 -12.59 3.22
CA TYR A 461 11.15 -11.75 2.03
C TYR A 461 10.58 -10.35 2.29
N VAL A 462 9.39 -10.27 2.87
CA VAL A 462 8.71 -8.99 3.18
C VAL A 462 9.49 -8.20 4.22
N ASN A 463 10.04 -8.87 5.23
CA ASN A 463 10.85 -8.27 6.30
C ASN A 463 12.10 -7.62 5.72
N ARG A 464 12.80 -8.30 4.79
CA ARG A 464 13.99 -7.76 4.12
C ARG A 464 13.67 -6.59 3.21
N ALA A 465 12.58 -6.67 2.46
CA ALA A 465 12.12 -5.56 1.62
C ALA A 465 11.77 -4.33 2.49
N SER A 466 11.02 -4.53 3.57
CA SER A 466 10.66 -3.49 4.54
C SER A 466 11.89 -2.88 5.20
N PHE A 467 12.91 -3.67 5.54
CA PHE A 467 14.18 -3.18 6.07
C PHE A 467 14.86 -2.23 5.08
N ILE A 468 15.03 -2.63 3.82
CA ILE A 468 15.67 -1.80 2.79
C ILE A 468 14.87 -0.54 2.50
N LEU A 469 13.54 -0.67 2.37
CA LEU A 469 12.64 0.42 2.04
C LEU A 469 12.41 1.41 3.21
N GLN A 470 13.01 1.16 4.38
CA GLN A 470 13.06 2.10 5.51
C GLN A 470 14.44 2.73 5.72
N GLN A 471 15.44 2.38 4.90
CA GLN A 471 16.76 3.03 4.97
C GLN A 471 16.72 4.42 4.37
N GLY A 472 17.40 5.37 5.01
CA GLY A 472 17.59 6.71 4.51
C GLY A 472 16.29 7.42 4.08
N LYS A 473 16.40 8.22 3.03
CA LYS A 473 15.32 9.04 2.48
C LYS A 473 14.79 8.44 1.18
N PRO A 474 13.49 8.61 0.89
CA PRO A 474 12.96 8.29 -0.43
C PRO A 474 13.55 9.28 -1.45
N VAL A 475 13.69 8.87 -2.70
CA VAL A 475 14.09 9.76 -3.80
C VAL A 475 12.95 9.83 -4.81
N ALA A 476 12.41 11.03 -4.98
CA ALA A 476 11.40 11.35 -5.98
C ALA A 476 11.66 12.77 -6.49
N ASP A 477 11.83 12.93 -7.80
CA ASP A 477 12.13 14.23 -8.41
C ASP A 477 10.87 14.98 -8.87
N VAL A 478 9.76 14.26 -9.00
CA VAL A 478 8.51 14.78 -9.55
C VAL A 478 7.46 14.91 -8.44
N ALA A 479 6.90 16.11 -8.31
CA ALA A 479 5.66 16.33 -7.59
C ALA A 479 4.49 16.31 -8.59
N LEU A 480 3.47 15.49 -8.33
CA LEU A 480 2.23 15.44 -9.10
C LEU A 480 1.16 16.24 -8.36
N TYR A 481 0.78 17.41 -8.86
CA TYR A 481 -0.28 18.22 -8.26
C TYR A 481 -1.63 17.53 -8.43
N LEU A 482 -2.24 17.11 -7.33
CA LEU A 482 -3.48 16.35 -7.37
C LEU A 482 -4.67 17.25 -7.73
N PRO A 483 -5.62 16.81 -8.59
CA PRO A 483 -6.81 17.57 -9.01
C PRO A 483 -7.86 17.73 -7.89
N SER A 484 -7.43 18.20 -6.73
CA SER A 484 -8.20 18.30 -5.48
C SER A 484 -9.36 19.27 -5.61
N GLU A 485 -9.09 20.44 -6.16
CA GLU A 485 -10.09 21.51 -6.28
C GLU A 485 -11.17 21.13 -7.29
N ASP A 486 -10.80 20.48 -8.40
CA ASP A 486 -11.75 19.94 -9.37
C ASP A 486 -12.61 18.82 -8.76
N ALA A 487 -12.01 17.89 -8.02
CA ALA A 487 -12.73 16.83 -7.33
C ALA A 487 -13.79 17.41 -6.37
N MET A 488 -13.42 18.41 -5.56
CA MET A 488 -14.35 19.09 -4.65
C MET A 488 -15.44 19.89 -5.39
N ALA A 489 -15.10 20.55 -6.49
CA ALA A 489 -16.05 21.36 -7.25
C ALA A 489 -17.12 20.50 -7.98
N GLU A 490 -16.77 19.28 -8.36
CA GLU A 490 -17.64 18.36 -9.09
C GLU A 490 -18.33 17.32 -8.18
N ALA A 491 -17.83 17.14 -6.96
CA ALA A 491 -18.47 16.32 -5.93
C ALA A 491 -19.93 16.72 -5.73
N ARG A 492 -20.78 15.74 -5.44
CA ARG A 492 -22.14 16.00 -4.97
C ARG A 492 -22.08 16.49 -3.52
N VAL A 493 -23.19 16.98 -2.97
CA VAL A 493 -23.24 17.47 -1.58
C VAL A 493 -23.42 16.34 -0.58
N ASP A 494 -23.97 15.20 -1.01
CA ASP A 494 -24.28 14.06 -0.15
C ASP A 494 -23.05 13.35 0.39
N GLU A 495 -21.99 13.22 -0.42
CA GLU A 495 -20.77 12.49 -0.04
C GLU A 495 -19.59 12.85 -0.95
N LEU A 496 -18.38 12.78 -0.38
CA LEU A 496 -17.12 12.90 -1.10
C LEU A 496 -16.10 11.90 -0.55
N LEU A 497 -15.86 10.81 -1.29
CA LEU A 497 -14.72 9.91 -1.12
C LEU A 497 -13.50 10.58 -1.77
N PHE A 498 -12.77 11.41 -1.02
CA PHE A 498 -11.91 12.43 -1.61
C PHE A 498 -10.73 11.87 -2.40
N ASN A 499 -10.03 10.87 -1.85
CA ASN A 499 -8.92 10.19 -2.52
C ASN A 499 -9.35 9.50 -3.82
N TRP A 500 -10.52 8.86 -3.86
CA TRP A 500 -11.04 8.23 -5.08
C TRP A 500 -11.49 9.27 -6.11
N ALA A 501 -12.19 10.32 -5.67
CA ALA A 501 -12.58 11.42 -6.53
C ALA A 501 -11.37 12.13 -7.16
N VAL A 502 -10.23 12.16 -6.48
CA VAL A 502 -8.96 12.65 -7.03
C VAL A 502 -8.35 11.65 -8.03
N ARG A 503 -8.23 10.37 -7.65
CA ARG A 503 -7.70 9.30 -8.50
C ARG A 503 -8.43 9.21 -9.83
N ASP A 504 -9.75 9.15 -9.78
CA ASP A 504 -10.62 8.88 -10.94
C ASP A 504 -10.54 9.97 -12.02
N ARG A 505 -10.06 11.17 -11.68
CA ARG A 505 -9.82 12.25 -12.65
C ARG A 505 -8.56 12.04 -13.49
N MET A 506 -7.64 11.22 -12.99
CA MET A 506 -6.37 10.91 -13.66
C MET A 506 -6.43 9.58 -14.41
N THR A 507 -7.30 8.67 -14.00
CA THR A 507 -7.45 7.35 -14.61
C THR A 507 -7.79 7.43 -16.10
N THR A 508 -7.11 6.62 -16.93
CA THR A 508 -7.29 6.62 -18.38
C THR A 508 -8.31 5.58 -18.84
N ASN A 509 -8.31 4.38 -18.28
CA ASN A 509 -9.03 3.22 -18.83
C ASN A 509 -10.27 2.80 -18.02
N GLY A 510 -10.91 3.77 -17.36
CA GLY A 510 -12.14 3.60 -16.57
C GLY A 510 -11.87 3.49 -15.07
N GLN A 511 -12.85 3.84 -14.23
CA GLN A 511 -12.67 3.83 -12.78
C GLN A 511 -12.29 2.42 -12.29
N PRO A 512 -11.17 2.28 -11.54
CA PRO A 512 -10.77 0.97 -11.05
C PRO A 512 -11.78 0.52 -9.98
N PRO A 513 -12.17 -0.77 -10.00
CA PRO A 513 -12.78 -1.42 -8.85
C PRO A 513 -11.88 -1.27 -7.62
N GLU A 514 -12.47 -1.45 -6.46
CA GLU A 514 -11.79 -1.25 -5.18
C GLU A 514 -10.58 -2.19 -5.01
N PHE A 515 -10.70 -3.46 -5.39
CA PHE A 515 -9.66 -4.45 -5.13
C PHE A 515 -9.48 -5.48 -6.25
N GLY A 516 -8.55 -6.42 -6.03
CA GLY A 516 -8.32 -7.60 -6.86
C GLY A 516 -7.01 -7.52 -7.63
N LEU A 517 -6.19 -8.56 -7.54
CA LEU A 517 -4.87 -8.58 -8.19
C LEU A 517 -4.95 -8.37 -9.71
N LYS A 518 -5.98 -8.93 -10.36
CA LYS A 518 -6.24 -8.71 -11.78
C LYS A 518 -6.54 -7.24 -12.09
N ASN A 519 -7.36 -6.59 -11.25
CA ASN A 519 -7.73 -5.19 -11.43
C ASN A 519 -6.50 -4.29 -11.23
N ALA A 520 -5.67 -4.58 -10.22
CA ALA A 520 -4.43 -3.84 -9.96
C ALA A 520 -3.43 -3.80 -11.12
N LEU A 521 -3.46 -4.79 -12.02
CA LEU A 521 -2.62 -4.81 -13.22
C LEU A 521 -3.29 -4.20 -14.45
N GLN A 522 -4.63 -4.20 -14.47
CA GLN A 522 -5.44 -3.75 -15.59
C GLN A 522 -5.59 -2.23 -15.62
N TYR A 523 -5.87 -1.60 -14.48
CA TYR A 523 -6.18 -0.17 -14.42
C TYR A 523 -4.91 0.68 -14.34
N GLU A 524 -4.93 1.81 -15.05
CA GLU A 524 -3.80 2.73 -15.12
C GLU A 524 -4.23 4.18 -15.44
N ALA A 525 -3.45 5.12 -14.92
CA ALA A 525 -3.46 6.52 -15.33
C ALA A 525 -2.23 6.79 -16.21
N ASP A 526 -2.42 7.28 -17.44
CA ASP A 526 -1.30 7.51 -18.37
C ASP A 526 -0.23 8.43 -17.78
N VAL A 527 -0.64 9.46 -17.04
CA VAL A 527 0.30 10.37 -16.37
C VAL A 527 1.18 9.63 -15.36
N VAL A 528 0.62 8.67 -14.60
CA VAL A 528 1.37 7.87 -13.62
C VAL A 528 2.24 6.85 -14.35
N LYS A 529 1.65 6.05 -15.24
CA LYS A 529 2.33 5.02 -16.02
C LYS A 529 3.53 5.57 -16.77
N THR A 530 3.37 6.68 -17.49
CA THR A 530 4.47 7.29 -18.27
C THR A 530 5.64 7.69 -17.37
N MET A 531 5.40 8.18 -16.16
CA MET A 531 6.48 8.48 -15.20
C MET A 531 7.20 7.20 -14.73
N VAL A 532 6.45 6.25 -14.16
CA VAL A 532 7.03 5.09 -13.47
C VAL A 532 7.70 4.10 -14.43
N ALA A 533 7.14 3.90 -15.62
CA ALA A 533 7.73 3.02 -16.63
C ALA A 533 8.98 3.61 -17.29
N ASN A 534 9.20 4.93 -17.19
CA ASN A 534 10.32 5.63 -17.84
C ASN A 534 11.37 6.17 -16.85
N GLY A 535 11.45 5.59 -15.65
CA GLY A 535 12.54 5.85 -14.73
C GLY A 535 12.37 7.08 -13.83
N TYR A 536 11.14 7.56 -13.67
CA TYR A 536 10.82 8.64 -12.72
C TYR A 536 10.01 8.09 -11.54
N SER A 537 10.40 8.49 -10.34
CA SER A 537 9.58 8.36 -9.13
C SER A 537 8.91 9.70 -8.80
N PHE A 538 7.74 9.63 -8.17
CA PHE A 538 6.93 10.81 -7.88
C PHE A 538 6.15 10.66 -6.58
N ASP A 539 5.82 11.79 -5.98
CA ASP A 539 4.83 11.91 -4.91
C ASP A 539 3.67 12.79 -5.37
N GLY A 540 2.45 12.49 -4.90
CA GLY A 540 1.30 13.36 -5.08
C GLY A 540 1.27 14.48 -4.04
N VAL A 541 0.88 15.68 -4.48
CA VAL A 541 0.72 16.86 -3.61
C VAL A 541 -0.69 17.41 -3.79
N ASP A 542 -1.53 17.30 -2.76
CA ASP A 542 -2.81 18.01 -2.76
C ASP A 542 -2.62 19.50 -2.46
N THR A 543 -3.68 20.29 -2.70
CA THR A 543 -3.63 21.75 -2.49
C THR A 543 -3.24 22.13 -1.05
N PHE A 544 -3.63 21.31 -0.08
CA PHE A 544 -3.35 21.53 1.34
C PHE A 544 -1.85 21.32 1.64
N ALA A 545 -1.28 20.21 1.20
CA ALA A 545 0.14 19.93 1.37
C ALA A 545 1.00 20.92 0.57
N PHE A 546 0.57 21.29 -0.64
CA PHE A 546 1.31 22.22 -1.50
C PHE A 546 1.48 23.60 -0.85
N ARG A 547 0.48 24.07 -0.10
CA ARG A 547 0.54 25.33 0.66
C ARG A 547 1.65 25.32 1.73
N GLU A 548 2.00 24.16 2.28
CA GLU A 548 3.07 24.01 3.28
C GLU A 548 4.47 23.85 2.66
N MET A 549 4.56 23.51 1.37
CA MET A 549 5.84 23.34 0.69
C MET A 549 6.62 24.66 0.55
N ARG A 550 7.95 24.55 0.59
CA ARG A 550 8.88 25.65 0.38
C ARG A 550 9.46 25.61 -1.03
N VAL A 551 9.69 26.79 -1.61
CA VAL A 551 10.42 26.95 -2.88
C VAL A 551 11.83 27.42 -2.58
N GLU A 552 12.81 26.61 -2.95
CA GLU A 552 14.22 26.90 -2.72
C GLU A 552 15.04 26.53 -3.95
N LYS A 553 15.66 27.52 -4.61
CA LYS A 553 16.58 27.32 -5.74
C LYS A 553 15.98 26.49 -6.88
N GLY A 554 14.71 26.74 -7.18
CA GLY A 554 13.99 26.01 -8.25
C GLY A 554 13.59 24.59 -7.85
N ARG A 555 13.49 24.30 -6.55
CA ARG A 555 13.00 23.03 -6.01
C ARG A 555 11.85 23.25 -5.05
N LEU A 556 10.90 22.31 -5.02
CA LEU A 556 9.80 22.24 -4.07
C LEU A 556 10.16 21.27 -2.95
N ARG A 557 10.06 21.71 -1.69
CA ARG A 557 10.55 20.95 -0.53
C ARG A 557 9.56 20.89 0.61
N SER A 558 9.34 19.69 1.14
CA SER A 558 8.61 19.45 2.40
C SER A 558 9.02 18.10 2.97
N GLY A 559 9.23 18.01 4.28
CA GLY A 559 9.66 16.75 4.92
C GLY A 559 10.93 16.19 4.27
N ASP A 560 10.80 14.99 3.71
CA ASP A 560 11.83 14.32 2.91
C ASP A 560 11.68 14.53 1.39
N GLY A 561 10.59 15.12 0.94
CA GLY A 561 10.35 15.47 -0.47
C GLY A 561 11.25 16.62 -0.95
N ASP A 562 11.89 16.41 -2.09
CA ASP A 562 12.74 17.41 -2.76
C ASP A 562 12.56 17.29 -4.29
N TYR A 563 11.67 18.09 -4.87
CA TYR A 563 11.19 17.92 -6.25
C TYR A 563 11.74 19.01 -7.18
N GLY A 564 12.29 18.60 -8.32
CA GLY A 564 12.76 19.50 -9.39
C GLY A 564 11.72 19.73 -10.49
N VAL A 565 10.69 18.88 -10.54
CA VAL A 565 9.61 18.92 -11.53
C VAL A 565 8.26 18.98 -10.82
N LEU A 566 7.35 19.83 -11.30
CA LEU A 566 5.95 19.84 -10.92
C LEU A 566 5.07 19.51 -12.12
N VAL A 567 4.21 18.51 -11.99
CA VAL A 567 3.24 18.11 -13.02
C VAL A 567 1.83 18.55 -12.60
N LEU A 568 1.11 19.21 -13.50
CA LEU A 568 -0.30 19.58 -13.39
C LEU A 568 -1.12 18.66 -14.34
N PRO A 569 -1.76 17.60 -13.82
CA PRO A 569 -2.43 16.60 -14.63
C PRO A 569 -3.85 17.05 -15.04
N ASN A 570 -4.00 17.57 -16.26
CA ASN A 570 -5.31 17.89 -16.86
C ASN A 570 -6.27 18.71 -15.95
N LEU A 571 -5.75 19.75 -15.29
CA LEU A 571 -6.50 20.55 -14.32
C LEU A 571 -7.41 21.60 -14.98
N THR A 572 -8.63 21.75 -14.46
CA THR A 572 -9.51 22.88 -14.82
C THR A 572 -9.34 24.02 -13.81
N GLY A 573 -9.43 23.72 -12.52
CA GLY A 573 -9.19 24.68 -11.45
C GLY A 573 -7.87 24.48 -10.73
N ILE A 574 -7.33 25.58 -10.18
CA ILE A 574 -6.15 25.57 -9.32
C ILE A 574 -6.30 26.62 -8.21
N ASP A 575 -5.80 26.32 -7.01
CA ASP A 575 -5.70 27.31 -5.94
C ASP A 575 -4.77 28.46 -6.34
N LEU A 576 -5.23 29.70 -6.17
CA LEU A 576 -4.50 30.88 -6.63
C LEU A 576 -3.18 31.09 -5.87
N ASP A 577 -3.13 30.78 -4.58
CA ASP A 577 -1.90 30.88 -3.79
C ASP A 577 -0.90 29.78 -4.17
N SER A 578 -1.39 28.57 -4.43
CA SER A 578 -0.59 27.52 -5.07
C SER A 578 -0.03 28.00 -6.41
N LEU A 579 -0.85 28.59 -7.30
CA LEU A 579 -0.39 29.08 -8.61
C LEU A 579 0.69 30.17 -8.50
N ARG A 580 0.56 31.11 -7.55
CA ARG A 580 1.59 32.13 -7.27
C ARG A 580 2.91 31.49 -6.85
N LYS A 581 2.85 30.49 -5.95
CA LYS A 581 4.03 29.74 -5.51
C LYS A 581 4.66 28.93 -6.65
N ILE A 582 3.84 28.35 -7.54
CA ILE A 582 4.31 27.69 -8.76
C ILE A 582 5.10 28.67 -9.63
N GLY A 583 4.59 29.90 -9.80
CA GLY A 583 5.32 30.98 -10.48
C GLY A 583 6.72 31.18 -9.89
N THR A 584 6.82 31.33 -8.56
CA THR A 584 8.13 31.45 -7.88
C THR A 584 9.03 30.22 -8.08
N PHE A 585 8.46 29.01 -8.09
CA PHE A 585 9.21 27.78 -8.37
C PHE A 585 9.85 27.79 -9.75
N VAL A 586 9.07 28.13 -10.79
CA VAL A 586 9.58 28.20 -12.16
C VAL A 586 10.57 29.35 -12.30
N GLU A 587 10.29 30.54 -11.73
CA GLU A 587 11.22 31.68 -11.76
C GLU A 587 12.60 31.32 -11.20
N GLN A 588 12.63 30.49 -10.15
CA GLN A 588 13.88 30.12 -9.50
C GLN A 588 14.67 29.01 -10.22
N GLY A 589 14.08 28.32 -11.21
CA GLY A 589 14.73 27.27 -11.99
C GLY A 589 13.93 25.97 -12.13
N GLY A 590 12.74 25.88 -11.54
CA GLY A 590 11.89 24.70 -11.58
C GLY A 590 11.33 24.38 -12.97
N ILE A 591 10.98 23.11 -13.18
CA ILE A 591 10.33 22.62 -14.40
C ILE A 591 8.84 22.41 -14.10
N LEU A 592 7.97 23.18 -14.75
CA LEU A 592 6.52 23.02 -14.67
C LEU A 592 6.01 22.33 -15.94
N ILE A 593 5.23 21.27 -15.78
CA ILE A 593 4.61 20.53 -16.88
C ILE A 593 3.11 20.48 -16.66
N ALA A 594 2.30 21.00 -17.58
CA ALA A 594 0.87 20.77 -17.61
C ALA A 594 0.53 19.74 -18.69
N THR A 595 -0.39 18.82 -18.42
CA THR A 595 -0.82 17.80 -19.39
C THR A 595 -2.24 18.07 -19.88
N ARG A 596 -2.50 17.79 -21.16
CA ARG A 596 -3.75 17.96 -21.92
C ARG A 596 -4.25 19.41 -22.03
N ARG A 597 -4.41 20.11 -20.91
CA ARG A 597 -4.89 21.50 -20.81
C ARG A 597 -4.12 22.31 -19.75
N LEU A 598 -4.31 23.63 -19.78
CA LEU A 598 -3.85 24.54 -18.74
C LEU A 598 -5.00 24.82 -17.75
N PRO A 599 -4.71 25.10 -16.47
CA PRO A 599 -5.72 25.61 -15.54
C PRO A 599 -6.36 26.90 -16.09
N GLU A 600 -7.67 27.05 -15.90
CA GLU A 600 -8.46 28.15 -16.47
C GLU A 600 -9.05 29.07 -15.40
N ARG A 601 -9.10 28.61 -14.14
CA ARG A 601 -9.82 29.29 -13.07
C ARG A 601 -9.31 28.93 -11.68
N ALA A 602 -9.71 29.73 -10.70
CA ALA A 602 -9.66 29.36 -9.28
C ALA A 602 -11.09 29.13 -8.79
N TYR A 603 -11.33 28.05 -8.05
CA TYR A 603 -12.63 27.84 -7.42
C TYR A 603 -12.74 28.62 -6.12
N GLY A 604 -13.95 29.09 -5.84
CA GLY A 604 -14.34 29.78 -4.61
C GLY A 604 -15.18 31.01 -4.90
N MET A 605 -16.12 31.32 -4.02
CA MET A 605 -17.08 32.43 -4.25
C MET A 605 -16.47 33.80 -3.96
N ARG A 606 -15.54 33.85 -3.01
CA ARG A 606 -14.91 35.11 -2.59
C ARG A 606 -13.98 35.63 -3.68
N ASP A 607 -14.26 36.85 -4.14
CA ASP A 607 -13.48 37.55 -5.17
C ASP A 607 -13.33 36.75 -6.48
N ARG A 608 -14.34 35.94 -6.82
CA ARG A 608 -14.34 34.96 -7.92
C ARG A 608 -13.82 35.54 -9.25
N GLU A 609 -14.40 36.63 -9.72
CA GLU A 609 -14.06 37.25 -11.01
C GLU A 609 -12.61 37.73 -11.02
N ARG A 610 -12.16 38.36 -9.92
CA ARG A 610 -10.78 38.83 -9.77
C ARG A 610 -9.81 37.65 -9.78
N ASN A 611 -10.11 36.60 -9.03
CA ASN A 611 -9.24 35.44 -8.92
C ASN A 611 -9.10 34.71 -10.26
N ASN A 612 -10.18 34.58 -11.04
CA ASN A 612 -10.13 33.98 -12.38
C ASN A 612 -9.29 34.81 -13.37
N ILE A 613 -9.43 36.14 -13.33
CA ILE A 613 -8.58 37.04 -14.13
C ILE A 613 -7.11 36.87 -13.75
N GLU A 614 -6.78 36.76 -12.46
CA GLU A 614 -5.41 36.54 -12.01
C GLU A 614 -4.86 35.18 -12.47
N VAL A 615 -5.64 34.10 -12.40
CA VAL A 615 -5.24 32.79 -12.93
C VAL A 615 -4.91 32.89 -14.42
N GLU A 616 -5.80 33.48 -15.22
CA GLU A 616 -5.58 33.66 -16.65
C GLU A 616 -4.30 34.45 -16.94
N GLN A 617 -4.02 35.50 -16.17
CA GLN A 617 -2.81 36.30 -16.30
C GLN A 617 -1.55 35.51 -15.96
N PHE A 618 -1.52 34.80 -14.82
CA PHE A 618 -0.38 33.98 -14.43
C PHE A 618 -0.09 32.87 -15.44
N ILE A 619 -1.13 32.18 -15.90
CA ILE A 619 -1.00 31.11 -16.90
C ILE A 619 -0.43 31.67 -18.22
N ARG A 620 -0.94 32.80 -18.71
CA ARG A 620 -0.40 33.45 -19.91
C ARG A 620 1.05 33.88 -19.75
N GLN A 621 1.43 34.40 -18.58
CA GLN A 621 2.81 34.81 -18.30
C GLN A 621 3.76 33.60 -18.25
N MET A 622 3.37 32.52 -17.58
CA MET A 622 4.21 31.33 -17.42
C MET A 622 4.33 30.53 -18.72
N PHE A 623 3.22 30.24 -19.40
CA PHE A 623 3.20 29.33 -20.56
C PHE A 623 3.33 30.04 -21.92
N GLY A 624 3.16 31.37 -21.97
CA GLY A 624 3.26 32.13 -23.20
C GLY A 624 2.22 31.72 -24.25
N ARG A 625 2.63 31.65 -25.52
CA ARG A 625 1.75 31.22 -26.61
C ARG A 625 1.70 29.70 -26.70
N THR A 626 0.49 29.14 -26.75
CA THR A 626 0.23 27.70 -26.90
C THR A 626 -0.65 27.43 -28.12
N PRO A 627 -0.09 27.39 -29.35
CA PRO A 627 -0.86 27.16 -30.56
C PRO A 627 -1.62 25.83 -30.53
N GLU A 628 -2.80 25.79 -31.16
CA GLU A 628 -3.51 24.54 -31.40
C GLU A 628 -2.72 23.62 -32.34
N GLY A 629 -2.87 22.30 -32.18
CA GLY A 629 -2.16 21.30 -32.98
C GLY A 629 -0.68 21.08 -32.65
N VAL A 630 -0.08 21.91 -31.77
CA VAL A 630 1.30 21.69 -31.29
C VAL A 630 1.28 20.78 -30.07
N ALA A 631 1.88 19.59 -30.21
CA ALA A 631 1.85 18.55 -29.19
C ALA A 631 2.60 18.93 -27.90
N LEU A 632 3.68 19.72 -28.01
CA LEU A 632 4.50 20.18 -26.90
C LEU A 632 4.82 21.67 -27.05
N CYS A 633 4.32 22.51 -26.15
CA CYS A 633 4.60 23.95 -26.11
C CYS A 633 5.49 24.25 -24.90
N GLN A 634 6.57 25.01 -25.09
CA GLN A 634 7.50 25.36 -24.01
C GLN A 634 7.73 26.86 -23.95
N ASN A 635 7.83 27.42 -22.74
CA ASN A 635 8.15 28.81 -22.51
C ASN A 635 9.16 28.95 -21.36
N ARG A 636 10.16 29.83 -21.54
CA ARG A 636 11.09 30.19 -20.48
C ARG A 636 10.42 31.21 -19.57
N TYR A 637 10.47 30.97 -18.26
CA TYR A 637 9.93 31.87 -17.25
C TYR A 637 10.92 31.95 -16.07
N GLY A 638 11.48 33.14 -15.86
CA GLY A 638 12.68 33.32 -15.03
C GLY A 638 13.83 32.38 -15.46
N ARG A 639 14.36 31.59 -14.51
CA ARG A 639 15.43 30.60 -14.79
C ARG A 639 14.91 29.22 -15.17
N GLY A 640 13.62 28.96 -15.02
CA GLY A 640 13.00 27.65 -15.26
C GLY A 640 12.36 27.53 -16.64
N VAL A 641 11.40 26.62 -16.73
CA VAL A 641 10.59 26.38 -17.94
C VAL A 641 9.19 25.93 -17.55
N ALA A 642 8.18 26.42 -18.28
CA ALA A 642 6.83 25.91 -18.25
C ALA A 642 6.51 25.23 -19.58
N ILE A 643 5.94 24.02 -19.51
CA ILE A 643 5.73 23.14 -20.66
C ILE A 643 4.28 22.64 -20.65
N LEU A 644 3.55 22.83 -21.75
CA LEU A 644 2.26 22.19 -21.99
C LEU A 644 2.46 20.99 -22.92
N SER A 645 2.15 19.80 -22.42
CA SER A 645 2.01 18.57 -23.21
C SER A 645 0.54 18.34 -23.54
N ARG A 646 0.19 18.03 -24.79
CA ARG A 646 -1.22 17.77 -25.20
C ARG A 646 -1.69 16.34 -24.94
N ASP A 647 -0.77 15.44 -24.61
CA ASP A 647 -1.03 14.07 -24.20
C ASP A 647 -0.27 13.72 -22.91
N GLU A 648 -0.51 12.53 -22.39
CA GLU A 648 0.16 11.98 -21.19
C GLU A 648 1.08 10.80 -21.54
N GLY A 649 1.39 10.61 -22.83
CA GLY A 649 2.30 9.59 -23.34
C GLY A 649 3.59 10.22 -23.88
N ILE A 650 3.72 10.25 -25.21
CA ILE A 650 4.98 10.62 -25.90
C ILE A 650 5.39 12.07 -25.63
N SER A 651 4.47 13.03 -25.74
CA SER A 651 4.82 14.44 -25.54
C SER A 651 5.13 14.73 -24.09
N PHE A 652 4.42 14.06 -23.17
CA PHE A 652 4.67 14.18 -21.74
C PHE A 652 6.02 13.58 -21.35
N LEU A 653 6.38 12.41 -21.89
CA LEU A 653 7.72 11.84 -21.71
C LEU A 653 8.83 12.79 -22.23
N ASN A 654 8.61 13.44 -23.37
CA ASN A 654 9.54 14.44 -23.88
C ASN A 654 9.63 15.68 -22.98
N ALA A 655 8.54 16.07 -22.32
CA ALA A 655 8.54 17.12 -21.30
C ALA A 655 9.34 16.70 -20.05
N LEU A 656 9.12 15.47 -19.56
CA LEU A 656 9.82 14.92 -18.38
C LEU A 656 11.34 14.91 -18.58
N ARG A 657 11.82 14.59 -19.80
CA ARG A 657 13.25 14.55 -20.18
C ARG A 657 13.99 15.89 -20.08
N TRP A 658 13.31 16.98 -19.74
CA TRP A 658 13.96 18.22 -19.29
C TRP A 658 14.65 18.06 -17.93
N HIS A 659 14.24 17.05 -17.16
CA HIS A 659 14.92 16.53 -15.99
C HIS A 659 15.52 15.16 -16.32
N GLU A 660 16.72 14.87 -15.84
CA GLU A 660 17.30 13.54 -16.01
C GLU A 660 16.51 12.53 -15.15
N PRO A 661 16.05 11.39 -15.70
CA PRO A 661 15.38 10.37 -14.89
C PRO A 661 16.34 9.77 -13.86
N ASP A 662 15.78 9.13 -12.85
CA ASP A 662 16.57 8.44 -11.83
C ASP A 662 17.17 7.13 -12.38
N ILE A 663 16.42 6.48 -13.28
CA ILE A 663 16.91 5.35 -14.08
C ILE A 663 16.71 5.64 -15.58
N ILE A 664 17.77 5.62 -16.37
CA ILE A 664 17.67 5.65 -17.82
C ILE A 664 17.58 4.21 -18.32
N PHE A 665 16.39 3.78 -18.75
CA PHE A 665 16.22 2.52 -19.47
C PHE A 665 16.53 2.70 -20.95
N ARG A 666 17.37 1.83 -21.51
CA ARG A 666 17.59 1.77 -22.96
C ARG A 666 16.31 1.37 -23.71
N THR A 667 15.60 0.41 -23.15
CA THR A 667 14.26 -0.03 -23.58
C THR A 667 13.39 -0.13 -22.32
N PRO A 668 12.49 0.85 -22.10
CA PRO A 668 11.51 0.79 -21.01
C PRO A 668 10.61 -0.45 -21.10
N SER A 669 10.10 -0.89 -19.94
CA SER A 669 9.11 -1.97 -19.84
C SER A 669 7.94 -1.50 -18.99
N ASP A 670 6.71 -1.67 -19.50
CA ASP A 670 5.48 -1.34 -18.78
C ASP A 670 5.21 -2.31 -17.60
N HIS A 671 6.02 -3.37 -17.48
CA HIS A 671 5.94 -4.36 -16.42
C HIS A 671 6.96 -4.15 -15.31
N VAL A 672 7.90 -3.22 -15.45
CA VAL A 672 8.97 -3.04 -14.45
C VAL A 672 8.81 -1.69 -13.75
N GLY A 673 8.60 -1.75 -12.43
CA GLY A 673 8.60 -0.58 -11.56
C GLY A 673 9.81 -0.56 -10.62
N PHE A 674 10.04 0.59 -9.98
CA PHE A 674 11.08 0.71 -8.96
C PHE A 674 10.72 1.69 -7.83
N ALA A 675 11.42 1.54 -6.71
CA ALA A 675 11.49 2.52 -5.63
C ALA A 675 12.96 2.77 -5.25
N HIS A 676 13.35 4.04 -5.07
CA HIS A 676 14.72 4.44 -4.73
C HIS A 676 14.80 5.03 -3.32
N ARG A 677 15.76 4.56 -2.54
CA ARG A 677 16.15 5.16 -1.25
C ARG A 677 17.62 5.51 -1.21
N SER A 678 17.93 6.60 -0.53
CA SER A 678 19.29 7.11 -0.44
C SER A 678 19.70 7.39 1.00
N THR A 679 20.89 6.94 1.37
CA THR A 679 21.59 7.25 2.61
C THR A 679 22.88 8.01 2.29
N SER A 680 23.64 8.41 3.31
CA SER A 680 24.97 8.97 3.09
C SER A 680 25.98 7.95 2.53
N GLU A 681 25.73 6.65 2.69
CA GLU A 681 26.69 5.58 2.35
C GLU A 681 26.30 4.79 1.10
N ARG A 682 25.00 4.63 0.86
CA ARG A 682 24.42 3.76 -0.17
C ARG A 682 23.15 4.32 -0.79
N ASP A 683 22.91 3.94 -2.04
CA ASP A 683 21.61 4.02 -2.70
C ASP A 683 21.02 2.62 -2.85
N TYR A 684 19.72 2.49 -2.67
CA TYR A 684 18.97 1.24 -2.78
C TYR A 684 17.86 1.38 -3.81
N TYR A 685 17.87 0.53 -4.84
CA TYR A 685 16.78 0.42 -5.79
C TYR A 685 16.09 -0.93 -5.60
N PHE A 686 14.84 -0.90 -5.17
CA PHE A 686 13.94 -2.05 -5.26
C PHE A 686 13.33 -2.05 -6.66
N LEU A 687 13.47 -3.15 -7.39
CA LEU A 687 12.98 -3.34 -8.76
C LEU A 687 12.05 -4.54 -8.76
N ALA A 688 10.87 -4.43 -9.37
CA ALA A 688 9.93 -5.54 -9.48
C ALA A 688 9.39 -5.66 -10.91
N ASN A 689 9.42 -6.89 -11.44
CA ASN A 689 8.73 -7.27 -12.66
C ASN A 689 7.33 -7.74 -12.30
N THR A 690 6.31 -7.07 -12.81
CA THR A 690 4.89 -7.40 -12.61
C THR A 690 4.30 -8.22 -13.75
N GLY A 691 5.15 -8.72 -14.66
CA GLY A 691 4.78 -9.55 -15.80
C GLY A 691 5.03 -11.04 -15.58
N GLU A 692 4.30 -11.86 -16.35
CA GLU A 692 4.41 -13.34 -16.35
C GLU A 692 5.59 -13.87 -17.18
N ARG A 693 6.46 -12.98 -17.68
CA ARG A 693 7.63 -13.30 -18.49
C ARG A 693 8.86 -12.62 -17.92
N ALA A 694 10.03 -13.18 -18.20
CA ALA A 694 11.28 -12.53 -17.85
C ALA A 694 11.50 -11.25 -18.67
N GLU A 695 11.99 -10.21 -18.02
CA GLU A 695 12.28 -8.89 -18.62
C GLU A 695 13.79 -8.63 -18.55
N ARG A 696 14.42 -8.46 -19.72
CA ARG A 696 15.84 -8.09 -19.80
C ARG A 696 15.99 -6.57 -19.91
N LEU A 697 16.71 -6.00 -18.95
CA LEU A 697 16.86 -4.56 -18.78
C LEU A 697 18.32 -4.15 -18.99
N ASP A 698 18.49 -2.99 -19.65
CA ASP A 698 19.76 -2.26 -19.76
C ASP A 698 19.48 -0.87 -19.17
N ALA A 699 19.92 -0.68 -17.92
CA ALA A 699 19.51 0.43 -17.06
C ALA A 699 20.72 1.22 -16.57
N THR A 700 20.67 2.54 -16.67
CA THR A 700 21.69 3.45 -16.11
C THR A 700 21.12 4.18 -14.91
N PHE A 701 21.68 3.92 -13.73
CA PHE A 701 21.25 4.48 -12.45
C PHE A 701 21.99 5.79 -12.15
N ARG A 702 21.26 6.82 -11.71
CA ARG A 702 21.81 8.17 -11.44
C ARG A 702 22.51 8.25 -10.07
N VAL A 703 23.49 7.38 -9.86
CA VAL A 703 24.24 7.21 -8.60
C VAL A 703 25.73 7.60 -8.72
N GLY A 704 26.16 8.04 -9.89
CA GLY A 704 27.58 8.28 -10.19
C GLY A 704 28.39 6.98 -10.28
N ALA A 705 29.67 7.04 -9.94
CA ALA A 705 30.62 5.92 -10.05
C ALA A 705 30.71 5.08 -8.77
N LYS A 706 29.57 4.53 -8.33
CA LYS A 706 29.44 3.68 -7.13
C LYS A 706 29.47 2.19 -7.50
N GLN A 707 29.96 1.33 -6.59
CA GLN A 707 30.01 -0.11 -6.82
C GLN A 707 28.62 -0.75 -6.57
N PRO A 708 28.03 -1.43 -7.56
CA PRO A 708 26.75 -2.14 -7.38
C PRO A 708 26.89 -3.49 -6.68
N GLU A 709 25.86 -3.85 -5.91
CA GLU A 709 25.66 -5.14 -5.21
C GLU A 709 24.20 -5.62 -5.34
N TRP A 710 24.00 -6.91 -5.60
CA TRP A 710 22.71 -7.59 -5.49
C TRP A 710 22.43 -7.99 -4.05
N TRP A 711 21.23 -7.63 -3.58
CA TRP A 711 20.71 -7.97 -2.26
C TRP A 711 19.46 -8.84 -2.46
N ASP A 712 19.59 -10.13 -2.16
CA ASP A 712 18.57 -11.14 -2.41
C ASP A 712 17.54 -11.16 -1.26
N LEU A 713 16.31 -10.75 -1.55
CA LEU A 713 15.23 -10.72 -0.57
C LEU A 713 14.78 -12.12 -0.12
N LYS A 714 14.93 -13.16 -0.95
CA LYS A 714 14.57 -14.55 -0.60
C LYS A 714 15.58 -15.14 0.37
N THR A 715 16.87 -14.95 0.11
CA THR A 715 17.93 -15.67 0.85
C THR A 715 18.68 -14.81 1.87
N GLY A 716 18.60 -13.48 1.78
CA GLY A 716 19.45 -12.55 2.54
C GLY A 716 20.88 -12.45 2.01
N GLY A 717 21.19 -13.11 0.88
CA GLY A 717 22.51 -13.09 0.27
C GLY A 717 22.86 -11.73 -0.35
N ILE A 718 24.07 -11.24 -0.07
CA ILE A 718 24.63 -10.02 -0.67
C ILE A 718 25.79 -10.40 -1.58
N LYS A 719 25.78 -9.95 -2.83
CA LYS A 719 26.82 -10.27 -3.83
C LYS A 719 27.19 -9.03 -4.66
N PRO A 720 28.47 -8.74 -4.88
CA PRO A 720 28.85 -7.65 -5.77
C PRO A 720 28.44 -7.96 -7.22
N VAL A 721 27.97 -6.95 -7.94
CA VAL A 721 27.64 -7.06 -9.36
C VAL A 721 28.93 -7.08 -10.17
N ALA A 722 29.11 -8.13 -10.98
CA ALA A 722 30.33 -8.34 -11.76
C ALA A 722 30.40 -7.49 -13.04
N ILE A 723 29.24 -7.27 -13.67
CA ILE A 723 29.11 -6.64 -14.98
C ILE A 723 28.42 -5.30 -14.80
N PHE A 724 29.18 -4.22 -14.96
CA PHE A 724 28.64 -2.87 -14.95
C PHE A 724 29.60 -1.93 -15.68
N GLU A 725 29.10 -0.77 -16.06
CA GLU A 725 29.87 0.27 -16.71
C GLU A 725 29.64 1.60 -16.00
N HIS A 726 30.71 2.34 -15.71
CA HIS A 726 30.58 3.73 -15.31
C HIS A 726 30.49 4.59 -16.56
N VAL A 727 29.36 5.26 -16.73
CA VAL A 727 29.10 6.22 -17.81
C VAL A 727 28.92 7.61 -17.22
N LYS A 728 28.92 8.66 -18.07
CA LYS A 728 28.76 10.04 -17.60
C LYS A 728 27.48 10.25 -16.78
N ALA A 729 26.38 9.58 -17.17
CA ALA A 729 25.09 9.68 -16.52
C ALA A 729 25.00 8.88 -15.19
N GLY A 730 25.95 7.99 -14.91
CA GLY A 730 25.91 7.16 -13.71
C GLY A 730 26.49 5.77 -13.90
N THR A 731 25.88 4.75 -13.29
CA THR A 731 26.33 3.36 -13.42
C THR A 731 25.31 2.55 -14.22
N ARG A 732 25.75 1.95 -15.32
CA ARG A 732 24.95 1.11 -16.21
C ARG A 732 25.11 -0.37 -15.89
N ILE A 733 23.99 -1.09 -15.89
CA ILE A 733 23.92 -2.52 -15.60
C ILE A 733 22.89 -3.17 -16.53
N SER A 734 23.29 -4.32 -17.10
CA SER A 734 22.40 -5.19 -17.88
C SER A 734 22.03 -6.40 -17.02
N PHE A 735 20.74 -6.65 -16.82
CA PHE A 735 20.26 -7.76 -15.98
C PHE A 735 18.89 -8.26 -16.45
N GLU A 736 18.47 -9.39 -15.91
CA GLU A 736 17.15 -9.98 -16.16
C GLU A 736 16.38 -10.09 -14.84
N LEU A 737 15.09 -9.75 -14.88
CA LEU A 737 14.12 -10.06 -13.83
C LEU A 737 13.20 -11.15 -14.36
N GLY A 738 13.16 -12.30 -13.69
CA GLY A 738 12.24 -13.39 -13.98
C GLY A 738 10.77 -12.99 -13.80
N PRO A 739 9.83 -13.88 -14.16
CA PRO A 739 8.40 -13.61 -14.02
C PRO A 739 8.05 -13.36 -12.55
N LEU A 740 7.34 -12.26 -12.27
CA LEU A 740 6.99 -11.81 -10.91
C LEU A 740 8.17 -11.66 -9.93
N GLU A 741 9.41 -11.58 -10.46
CA GLU A 741 10.61 -11.43 -9.64
C GLU A 741 10.77 -9.98 -9.17
N SER A 742 11.25 -9.81 -7.94
CA SER A 742 11.80 -8.54 -7.50
C SER A 742 13.23 -8.72 -6.99
N ARG A 743 14.02 -7.66 -7.08
CA ARG A 743 15.41 -7.62 -6.60
C ARG A 743 15.73 -6.26 -5.98
N VAL A 744 16.70 -6.25 -5.09
CA VAL A 744 17.32 -5.02 -4.62
C VAL A 744 18.73 -4.91 -5.21
N ILE A 745 19.03 -3.75 -5.76
CA ILE A 745 20.39 -3.35 -6.08
C ILE A 745 20.84 -2.20 -5.20
N ALA A 746 21.94 -2.41 -4.49
CA ALA A 746 22.57 -1.41 -3.63
C ALA A 746 23.83 -0.85 -4.28
N PHE A 747 24.08 0.46 -4.15
CA PHE A 747 25.26 1.12 -4.69
C PHE A 747 26.12 1.71 -3.57
N LYS A 748 27.25 1.07 -3.27
CA LYS A 748 28.20 1.52 -2.25
C LYS A 748 29.03 2.70 -2.74
N THR A 749 29.24 3.69 -1.87
CA THR A 749 30.06 4.88 -2.16
C THR A 749 31.52 4.53 -2.53
N GLN A 750 32.03 3.36 -2.14
CA GLN A 750 33.35 2.91 -2.55
C GLN A 750 33.41 2.67 -4.07
N GLN A 751 34.30 3.40 -4.74
CA GLN A 751 34.50 3.28 -6.18
C GLN A 751 35.27 2.00 -6.52
N GLY A 752 34.61 1.06 -7.20
CA GLY A 752 35.22 -0.13 -7.80
C GLY A 752 35.36 0.07 -9.31
N ALA A 753 36.57 -0.08 -9.87
CA ALA A 753 36.72 -0.08 -11.32
C ALA A 753 36.13 -1.37 -11.92
N PRO A 754 35.21 -1.30 -12.91
CA PRO A 754 34.65 -2.50 -13.51
C PRO A 754 35.75 -3.28 -14.24
N ALA A 755 35.82 -4.58 -13.96
CA ALA A 755 36.68 -5.49 -14.73
C ALA A 755 36.00 -5.95 -16.03
N ILE A 756 34.67 -6.01 -16.01
CA ILE A 756 33.80 -6.51 -17.07
C ILE A 756 32.66 -5.50 -17.24
N THR A 757 32.44 -5.06 -18.47
CA THR A 757 31.46 -4.02 -18.80
C THR A 757 30.23 -4.54 -19.53
N ASP A 758 30.33 -5.70 -20.17
CA ASP A 758 29.18 -6.35 -20.82
C ASP A 758 29.38 -7.87 -20.89
N SER A 759 28.29 -8.62 -20.84
CA SER A 759 28.25 -10.06 -21.03
C SER A 759 26.81 -10.52 -21.27
N ASP A 760 26.67 -11.63 -21.98
CA ASP A 760 25.44 -12.41 -22.04
C ASP A 760 25.47 -13.65 -21.15
N LEU A 761 26.41 -13.70 -20.19
CA LEU A 761 26.46 -14.60 -19.03
C LEU A 761 26.21 -13.80 -17.76
N ASP A 762 25.48 -14.40 -16.80
CA ASP A 762 25.46 -13.88 -15.44
C ASP A 762 26.74 -14.30 -14.70
N LEU A 763 27.53 -13.30 -14.30
CA LEU A 763 28.85 -13.50 -13.71
C LEU A 763 28.82 -13.18 -12.22
N GLN A 764 29.38 -14.08 -11.42
CA GLN A 764 29.61 -13.92 -9.99
C GLN A 764 31.09 -13.62 -9.76
N LEU A 765 31.42 -12.52 -9.09
CA LEU A 765 32.81 -12.22 -8.75
C LEU A 765 33.32 -13.16 -7.66
N GLU A 766 34.56 -13.61 -7.83
CA GLU A 766 35.32 -14.33 -6.82
C GLU A 766 36.59 -13.53 -6.45
N ARG A 767 37.25 -13.90 -5.35
CA ARG A 767 38.43 -13.18 -4.83
C ARG A 767 39.50 -12.93 -5.91
N ASN A 768 39.75 -13.92 -6.78
CA ASN A 768 40.78 -13.87 -7.82
C ASN A 768 40.22 -13.97 -9.26
N GLY A 769 38.91 -13.88 -9.44
CA GLY A 769 38.28 -14.23 -10.71
C GLY A 769 36.80 -13.89 -10.79
N TRP A 770 36.14 -14.57 -11.69
CA TRP A 770 34.70 -14.66 -11.78
C TRP A 770 34.32 -16.11 -12.07
N LYS A 771 33.09 -16.45 -11.70
CA LYS A 771 32.44 -17.73 -12.00
C LYS A 771 31.10 -17.44 -12.69
N ALA A 772 30.71 -18.25 -13.64
CA ALA A 772 29.40 -18.18 -14.29
C ALA A 772 28.80 -19.57 -14.41
N LEU A 773 27.47 -19.62 -14.45
CA LEU A 773 26.73 -20.81 -14.81
C LEU A 773 26.29 -20.67 -16.28
N ALA A 774 26.77 -21.56 -17.14
CA ALA A 774 26.41 -21.59 -18.55
C ALA A 774 25.35 -22.69 -18.79
N PRO A 775 24.07 -22.35 -18.98
CA PRO A 775 22.98 -23.34 -19.02
C PRO A 775 22.78 -24.00 -20.39
N GLU A 776 23.51 -23.59 -21.43
CA GLU A 776 23.26 -24.02 -22.81
C GLU A 776 24.50 -24.03 -23.69
N ASN A 777 24.44 -24.79 -24.78
CA ASN A 777 25.50 -24.91 -25.77
C ASN A 777 25.43 -23.75 -26.77
N ARG A 778 26.23 -22.71 -26.53
CA ARG A 778 26.44 -21.62 -27.50
C ARG A 778 27.74 -20.87 -27.21
N ALA A 779 28.06 -19.94 -28.10
CA ALA A 779 29.05 -18.91 -27.81
C ALA A 779 28.41 -17.86 -26.90
N PHE A 780 29.02 -17.65 -25.74
CA PHE A 780 28.81 -16.48 -24.89
C PHE A 780 29.95 -15.50 -25.09
N PHE A 781 29.79 -14.26 -24.65
CA PHE A 781 30.85 -13.27 -24.69
C PHE A 781 31.03 -12.55 -23.35
N ILE A 782 32.25 -12.13 -23.10
CA ILE A 782 32.61 -11.22 -22.02
C ILE A 782 33.38 -10.06 -22.63
N GLN A 783 32.91 -8.84 -22.37
CA GLN A 783 33.60 -7.62 -22.74
C GLN A 783 34.28 -7.02 -21.52
N ARG A 784 35.60 -6.87 -21.59
CA ARG A 784 36.42 -6.27 -20.53
C ARG A 784 36.44 -4.75 -20.65
N SER A 785 36.76 -4.08 -19.55
CA SER A 785 36.87 -2.61 -19.51
C SER A 785 37.94 -2.01 -20.42
N ASN A 786 38.87 -2.80 -20.96
CA ASN A 786 39.82 -2.37 -21.98
C ASN A 786 39.27 -2.46 -23.42
N GLY A 787 37.97 -2.75 -23.59
CA GLY A 787 37.30 -2.91 -24.89
C GLY A 787 37.49 -4.29 -25.54
N LYS A 788 38.29 -5.18 -24.96
CA LYS A 788 38.50 -6.53 -25.51
C LYS A 788 37.26 -7.39 -25.25
N ARG A 789 36.68 -7.94 -26.33
CA ARG A 789 35.63 -8.96 -26.29
C ARG A 789 36.24 -10.35 -26.42
N GLU A 790 35.93 -11.23 -25.48
CA GLU A 790 36.35 -12.63 -25.43
C GLU A 790 35.11 -13.51 -25.62
N ASN A 791 35.13 -14.42 -26.59
CA ASN A 791 34.05 -15.40 -26.78
C ASN A 791 34.39 -16.68 -26.01
N ILE A 792 33.43 -17.19 -25.25
CA ILE A 792 33.50 -18.44 -24.52
C ILE A 792 32.54 -19.40 -25.19
N ILE A 793 33.07 -20.38 -25.92
CA ILE A 793 32.27 -21.41 -26.56
C ILE A 793 31.96 -22.48 -25.52
N ILE A 794 30.68 -22.65 -25.23
CA ILE A 794 30.18 -23.71 -24.38
C ILE A 794 29.64 -24.81 -25.28
N SER A 795 30.22 -25.99 -25.16
CA SER A 795 29.75 -27.24 -25.77
C SER A 795 29.41 -28.26 -24.69
N ASP A 796 28.74 -29.34 -25.05
CA ASP A 796 28.52 -30.53 -24.21
C ASP A 796 27.80 -30.26 -22.87
N VAL A 797 26.99 -29.20 -22.77
CA VAL A 797 25.91 -29.11 -21.79
C VAL A 797 24.82 -30.10 -22.22
N PRO A 798 24.53 -31.15 -21.43
CA PRO A 798 23.48 -32.09 -21.78
C PRO A 798 22.11 -31.39 -21.90
N PRO A 799 21.23 -31.82 -22.82
CA PRO A 799 19.86 -31.32 -22.85
C PRO A 799 19.15 -31.67 -21.53
N PRO A 800 18.10 -30.92 -21.13
CA PRO A 800 17.28 -31.29 -19.98
C PRO A 800 16.81 -32.75 -20.08
N ILE A 801 16.91 -33.48 -18.97
CA ILE A 801 16.47 -34.87 -18.88
C ILE A 801 15.17 -34.89 -18.07
N PRO A 802 14.01 -35.14 -18.70
CA PRO A 802 12.76 -35.36 -17.97
C PRO A 802 12.87 -36.57 -17.07
N LEU A 803 12.44 -36.45 -15.82
CA LEU A 803 12.32 -37.55 -14.89
C LEU A 803 11.01 -38.30 -15.16
N VAL A 804 11.06 -39.22 -16.13
CA VAL A 804 9.97 -40.18 -16.37
C VAL A 804 10.17 -41.36 -15.44
N SER A 805 9.51 -41.29 -14.28
CA SER A 805 9.53 -42.31 -13.24
C SER A 805 8.12 -42.70 -12.87
N LEU A 806 7.91 -43.94 -12.44
CA LEU A 806 6.70 -44.32 -11.72
C LEU A 806 6.72 -43.59 -10.38
N TRP A 807 5.84 -42.60 -10.23
CA TRP A 807 5.69 -41.83 -9.01
C TRP A 807 4.74 -42.54 -8.07
N ARG A 808 5.14 -42.68 -6.81
CA ARG A 808 4.24 -43.07 -5.73
C ARG A 808 3.73 -41.81 -5.06
N LEU A 809 2.43 -41.53 -5.21
CA LEU A 809 1.74 -40.42 -4.56
C LEU A 809 0.96 -40.93 -3.35
N SER A 810 1.26 -40.40 -2.18
CA SER A 810 0.47 -40.58 -0.95
C SER A 810 0.00 -39.22 -0.42
N PHE A 811 -0.99 -39.20 0.45
CA PHE A 811 -1.51 -37.97 1.04
C PHE A 811 -1.35 -38.01 2.55
N GLU A 812 -1.26 -36.84 3.19
CA GLU A 812 -1.25 -36.78 4.66
C GLU A 812 -2.57 -37.31 5.27
N ASP A 813 -3.67 -37.18 4.53
CA ASP A 813 -4.90 -37.91 4.80
C ASP A 813 -4.75 -39.36 4.33
N VAL A 814 -4.47 -40.24 5.30
CA VAL A 814 -4.25 -41.67 5.08
C VAL A 814 -5.51 -42.41 4.62
N SER A 815 -6.68 -41.77 4.62
CA SER A 815 -7.89 -42.35 4.05
C SER A 815 -7.87 -42.35 2.51
N ILE A 816 -7.03 -41.50 1.89
CA ILE A 816 -6.82 -41.49 0.45
C ILE A 816 -5.74 -42.53 0.12
N GLU A 817 -6.13 -43.55 -0.64
CA GLU A 817 -5.21 -44.61 -1.06
C GLU A 817 -4.02 -44.06 -1.84
N THR A 818 -2.86 -44.71 -1.67
CA THR A 818 -1.67 -44.39 -2.46
C THR A 818 -1.91 -44.66 -3.93
N VAL A 819 -1.55 -43.71 -4.79
CA VAL A 819 -1.71 -43.80 -6.25
C VAL A 819 -0.34 -43.91 -6.91
N GLU A 820 -0.19 -44.86 -7.83
CA GLU A 820 0.95 -44.91 -8.73
C GLU A 820 0.65 -44.10 -10.00
N LEU A 821 1.58 -43.21 -10.37
CA LEU A 821 1.42 -42.28 -11.49
C LEU A 821 2.60 -42.44 -12.45
N ASP A 822 2.31 -42.85 -13.68
CA ASP A 822 3.25 -42.80 -14.81
C ASP A 822 3.31 -41.39 -15.44
N VAL A 823 2.22 -40.63 -15.31
CA VAL A 823 2.10 -39.22 -15.72
C VAL A 823 1.61 -38.37 -14.56
N LEU A 824 2.36 -37.31 -14.26
CA LEU A 824 1.97 -36.30 -13.28
C LEU A 824 0.71 -35.56 -13.77
N LYS A 825 -0.26 -35.38 -12.87
CA LYS A 825 -1.55 -34.77 -13.15
C LYS A 825 -2.10 -34.08 -11.91
N SER A 826 -3.17 -33.30 -12.08
CA SER A 826 -3.80 -32.62 -10.96
C SER A 826 -4.45 -33.61 -10.00
N TRP A 827 -4.37 -33.36 -8.69
CA TRP A 827 -5.12 -34.15 -7.69
C TRP A 827 -6.63 -34.09 -7.91
N THR A 828 -7.12 -33.02 -8.54
CA THR A 828 -8.55 -32.85 -8.89
C THR A 828 -9.06 -33.89 -9.89
N GLU A 829 -8.14 -34.58 -10.58
CA GLU A 829 -8.43 -35.66 -11.53
C GLU A 829 -8.38 -37.05 -10.85
N ILE A 830 -8.02 -37.13 -9.58
CA ILE A 830 -8.04 -38.35 -8.76
C ILE A 830 -9.33 -38.31 -7.93
N PRO A 831 -10.32 -39.19 -8.17
CA PRO A 831 -11.64 -39.08 -7.55
C PRO A 831 -11.62 -38.94 -6.02
N ALA A 832 -10.80 -39.74 -5.32
CA ALA A 832 -10.65 -39.68 -3.87
C ALA A 832 -9.94 -38.42 -3.35
N ALA A 833 -9.17 -37.73 -4.20
CA ALA A 833 -8.44 -36.50 -3.85
C ALA A 833 -9.04 -35.25 -4.51
N ARG A 834 -10.23 -35.34 -5.14
CA ARG A 834 -10.80 -34.25 -5.94
C ARG A 834 -10.94 -32.94 -5.15
N HIS A 835 -11.35 -33.06 -3.89
CA HIS A 835 -11.54 -31.96 -2.95
C HIS A 835 -10.47 -31.95 -1.83
N PHE A 836 -9.35 -32.66 -2.03
CA PHE A 836 -8.29 -32.69 -1.04
C PHE A 836 -7.58 -31.33 -0.97
N SER A 837 -7.41 -30.83 0.25
CA SER A 837 -6.50 -29.72 0.57
C SER A 837 -5.57 -30.15 1.70
N GLY A 838 -4.28 -29.95 1.49
CA GLY A 838 -3.25 -30.46 2.38
C GLY A 838 -1.97 -30.81 1.64
N ARG A 839 -1.24 -31.78 2.19
CA ARG A 839 0.04 -32.26 1.68
C ARG A 839 -0.07 -33.57 0.92
N GLY A 840 0.36 -33.56 -0.34
CA GLY A 840 0.62 -34.73 -1.17
C GLY A 840 2.11 -35.01 -1.27
N ILE A 841 2.48 -36.27 -1.10
CA ILE A 841 3.83 -36.76 -0.98
C ILE A 841 4.15 -37.61 -2.21
N TYR A 842 5.06 -37.12 -3.04
CA TYR A 842 5.55 -37.79 -4.24
C TYR A 842 6.90 -38.43 -3.98
N GLU A 843 7.02 -39.72 -4.30
CA GLU A 843 8.24 -40.48 -4.17
C GLU A 843 8.60 -41.15 -5.49
N ALA A 844 9.85 -41.00 -5.92
CA ALA A 844 10.36 -41.62 -7.13
C ALA A 844 11.83 -42.03 -6.99
N GLY A 845 12.18 -43.14 -7.62
CA GLY A 845 13.57 -43.53 -7.86
C GLY A 845 13.98 -43.17 -9.28
N PHE A 846 15.19 -42.64 -9.47
CA PHE A 846 15.74 -42.41 -10.81
C PHE A 846 17.22 -42.80 -10.89
N GLN A 847 17.66 -43.19 -12.08
CA GLN A 847 19.06 -43.50 -12.35
C GLN A 847 19.76 -42.26 -12.87
N PHE A 848 20.85 -41.88 -12.23
CA PHE A 848 21.72 -40.79 -12.67
C PHE A 848 23.08 -41.36 -13.08
N SER A 849 23.35 -41.37 -14.38
CA SER A 849 24.71 -41.57 -14.84
C SER A 849 25.46 -40.24 -14.69
N LYS A 850 26.58 -40.24 -13.98
CA LYS A 850 27.47 -39.08 -13.88
C LYS A 850 28.13 -38.86 -15.25
N ARG A 851 27.36 -38.35 -16.21
CA ARG A 851 27.76 -38.26 -17.62
C ARG A 851 28.68 -37.09 -17.94
N ALA A 852 28.94 -36.21 -16.98
CA ALA A 852 29.94 -35.17 -17.10
C ALA A 852 30.53 -34.89 -15.72
N ALA A 853 31.84 -35.04 -15.55
CA ALA A 853 32.52 -34.69 -14.31
C ALA A 853 32.51 -33.17 -14.02
N ASP A 854 31.98 -32.35 -14.96
CA ASP A 854 32.11 -30.88 -14.94
C ASP A 854 30.78 -30.10 -15.07
N ALA A 855 29.63 -30.76 -15.18
CA ALA A 855 28.32 -30.09 -15.29
C ALA A 855 27.58 -30.10 -13.94
N GLY A 856 27.14 -28.92 -13.50
CA GLY A 856 26.18 -28.79 -12.42
C GLY A 856 24.76 -29.10 -12.88
N VAL A 857 23.88 -29.40 -11.92
CA VAL A 857 22.52 -29.90 -12.14
C VAL A 857 21.53 -29.14 -11.27
N VAL A 858 20.50 -28.61 -11.93
CA VAL A 858 19.32 -28.01 -11.31
C VAL A 858 18.15 -28.98 -11.47
N LEU A 859 17.43 -29.25 -10.38
CA LEU A 859 16.11 -29.86 -10.44
C LEU A 859 15.09 -28.77 -10.76
N ASP A 860 14.39 -28.92 -11.88
CA ASP A 860 13.28 -28.06 -12.27
C ASP A 860 11.98 -28.86 -12.10
N LEU A 861 11.12 -28.39 -11.21
CA LEU A 861 9.86 -29.05 -10.88
C LEU A 861 8.76 -28.78 -11.93
N GLY A 862 8.99 -27.87 -12.88
CA GLY A 862 7.97 -27.42 -13.80
C GLY A 862 6.85 -26.68 -13.06
N GLN A 863 5.61 -27.13 -13.23
CA GLN A 863 4.45 -26.55 -12.56
C GLN A 863 4.16 -27.23 -11.21
N VAL A 864 4.14 -26.43 -10.14
CA VAL A 864 3.79 -26.82 -8.78
C VAL A 864 2.55 -26.03 -8.34
N ARG A 865 1.60 -26.69 -7.68
CA ARG A 865 0.38 -26.10 -7.12
C ARG A 865 0.24 -26.47 -5.64
N GLU A 866 0.77 -25.69 -4.71
CA GLU A 866 1.42 -24.37 -4.88
C GLU A 866 2.80 -24.26 -4.23
N THR A 867 3.15 -25.13 -3.26
CA THR A 867 4.48 -25.13 -2.62
C THR A 867 5.04 -26.54 -2.56
N ALA A 868 6.34 -26.71 -2.77
CA ALA A 868 7.03 -28.00 -2.73
C ALA A 868 8.26 -27.98 -1.81
N ASP A 869 8.26 -28.81 -0.76
CA ASP A 869 9.46 -29.16 0.04
C ASP A 869 10.10 -30.42 -0.58
N VAL A 870 11.37 -30.33 -0.93
CA VAL A 870 12.04 -31.38 -1.69
C VAL A 870 13.23 -31.94 -0.92
N ARG A 871 13.32 -33.26 -0.92
CA ARG A 871 14.46 -34.02 -0.42
C ARG A 871 15.03 -34.91 -1.52
N LEU A 872 16.36 -34.89 -1.65
CA LEU A 872 17.09 -35.79 -2.53
C LEU A 872 18.00 -36.67 -1.68
N ASN A 873 17.82 -37.99 -1.79
CA ASN A 873 18.59 -38.98 -1.05
C ASN A 873 18.55 -38.80 0.49
N GLY A 874 17.43 -38.28 1.00
CA GLY A 874 17.21 -37.98 2.42
C GLY A 874 17.56 -36.54 2.84
N GLU A 875 18.37 -35.84 2.03
CA GLU A 875 18.86 -34.48 2.32
C GLU A 875 17.88 -33.41 1.82
N HIS A 876 17.63 -32.39 2.63
CA HIS A 876 16.75 -31.27 2.28
C HIS A 876 17.43 -30.33 1.29
N THR A 877 16.73 -30.03 0.19
CA THR A 877 17.27 -29.23 -0.92
C THR A 877 16.71 -27.80 -0.94
N GLY A 878 15.61 -27.55 -0.21
CA GLY A 878 14.94 -26.26 -0.13
C GLY A 878 13.43 -26.36 -0.38
N VAL A 879 12.74 -25.23 -0.24
CA VAL A 879 11.31 -25.10 -0.49
C VAL A 879 11.08 -24.22 -1.72
N ALA A 880 10.32 -24.75 -2.67
CA ALA A 880 9.91 -24.07 -3.89
C ALA A 880 8.49 -23.49 -3.65
N TRP A 881 8.43 -22.22 -3.23
CA TRP A 881 7.18 -21.52 -2.85
C TRP A 881 6.79 -20.39 -3.82
N MET A 882 7.66 -20.07 -4.77
CA MET A 882 7.44 -19.12 -5.85
C MET A 882 8.32 -19.50 -7.05
N ARG A 883 7.98 -18.98 -8.23
CA ARG A 883 8.72 -19.21 -9.46
C ARG A 883 10.09 -18.51 -9.46
N PRO A 884 11.07 -19.05 -10.20
CA PRO A 884 11.07 -20.39 -10.80
C PRO A 884 11.18 -21.50 -9.72
N TYR A 885 10.47 -22.62 -9.90
CA TYR A 885 10.50 -23.77 -9.00
C TYR A 885 11.73 -24.65 -9.25
N GLN A 886 12.91 -24.08 -9.03
CA GLN A 886 14.21 -24.65 -9.40
C GLN A 886 15.19 -24.67 -8.24
N MET A 887 15.94 -25.77 -8.10
CA MET A 887 16.87 -26.00 -6.99
C MET A 887 18.19 -26.62 -7.46
N GLU A 888 19.31 -26.11 -6.96
CA GLU A 888 20.65 -26.63 -7.23
C GLU A 888 20.85 -27.93 -6.43
N ILE A 889 21.11 -29.04 -7.11
CA ILE A 889 21.18 -30.38 -6.48
C ILE A 889 22.47 -31.14 -6.80
N THR A 890 23.44 -30.52 -7.47
CA THR A 890 24.69 -31.18 -7.91
C THR A 890 25.37 -31.93 -6.77
N HIS A 891 25.47 -31.28 -5.61
CA HIS A 891 26.19 -31.80 -4.44
C HIS A 891 25.47 -32.96 -3.74
N LEU A 892 24.20 -33.21 -4.07
CA LEU A 892 23.35 -34.24 -3.46
C LEU A 892 23.13 -35.46 -4.37
N LEU A 893 23.47 -35.35 -5.66
CA LEU A 893 23.34 -36.43 -6.63
C LEU A 893 24.40 -37.52 -6.43
N ARG A 894 23.95 -38.77 -6.48
CA ARG A 894 24.77 -39.97 -6.46
C ARG A 894 24.88 -40.56 -7.86
N SER A 895 26.00 -41.21 -8.19
CA SER A 895 26.05 -42.03 -9.41
C SER A 895 25.22 -43.29 -9.21
N GLY A 896 24.38 -43.65 -10.17
CA GLY A 896 23.44 -44.76 -10.07
C GLY A 896 22.10 -44.32 -9.48
N ALA A 897 21.57 -45.09 -8.54
CA ALA A 897 20.25 -44.87 -7.97
C ALA A 897 20.19 -43.62 -7.09
N ASN A 898 19.19 -42.79 -7.33
CA ASN A 898 18.82 -41.65 -6.50
C ASN A 898 17.35 -41.75 -6.13
N HIS A 899 17.00 -41.20 -4.97
CA HIS A 899 15.63 -41.17 -4.48
C HIS A 899 15.19 -39.73 -4.26
N LEU A 900 14.10 -39.35 -4.92
CA LEU A 900 13.48 -38.04 -4.82
C LEU A 900 12.19 -38.16 -4.02
N ARG A 901 12.03 -37.26 -3.05
CA ARG A 901 10.82 -37.09 -2.26
C ARG A 901 10.39 -35.63 -2.35
N ILE A 902 9.17 -35.37 -2.81
CA ILE A 902 8.60 -34.03 -2.98
C ILE A 902 7.29 -33.96 -2.20
N GLU A 903 7.24 -33.10 -1.21
CA GLU A 903 6.03 -32.80 -0.44
C GLU A 903 5.39 -31.56 -1.01
N VAL A 904 4.37 -31.74 -1.85
CA VAL A 904 3.59 -30.64 -2.41
C VAL A 904 2.42 -30.31 -1.50
N THR A 905 2.19 -29.03 -1.27
CA THR A 905 1.09 -28.50 -0.47
C THR A 905 0.26 -27.55 -1.33
N ASN A 906 -1.05 -27.81 -1.45
CA ASN A 906 -1.98 -26.96 -2.20
C ASN A 906 -2.69 -25.94 -1.27
N LEU A 907 -3.74 -25.30 -1.77
CA LEU A 907 -4.52 -24.29 -1.04
C LEU A 907 -5.77 -24.88 -0.42
N LEU A 908 -6.34 -24.17 0.57
CA LEU A 908 -7.51 -24.63 1.32
C LEU A 908 -8.82 -24.68 0.52
N ILE A 909 -8.89 -23.96 -0.60
CA ILE A 909 -10.10 -23.81 -1.42
C ILE A 909 -10.77 -25.15 -1.81
N ASN A 910 -10.02 -26.19 -2.18
CA ASN A 910 -10.62 -27.44 -2.66
C ASN A 910 -11.42 -28.16 -1.57
N LYS A 911 -10.90 -28.19 -0.34
CA LYS A 911 -11.60 -28.71 0.83
C LYS A 911 -12.85 -27.88 1.13
N VAL A 912 -12.74 -26.55 1.09
CA VAL A 912 -13.87 -25.64 1.34
C VAL A 912 -14.99 -25.81 0.30
N LEU A 913 -14.64 -25.95 -0.99
CA LEU A 913 -15.61 -26.27 -2.05
C LEU A 913 -16.30 -27.62 -1.81
N GLY A 914 -15.56 -28.62 -1.30
CA GLY A 914 -16.11 -29.94 -0.98
C GLY A 914 -17.03 -29.96 0.26
N MET A 915 -16.86 -29.02 1.18
CA MET A 915 -17.70 -28.89 2.38
C MET A 915 -19.03 -28.17 2.12
N GLY A 916 -19.11 -27.33 1.10
CA GLY A 916 -20.26 -26.47 0.82
C GLY A 916 -20.27 -25.16 1.63
N PRO A 917 -21.28 -24.30 1.42
CA PRO A 917 -21.38 -22.99 2.06
C PRO A 917 -21.42 -23.06 3.60
N ILE A 918 -20.83 -22.07 4.26
CA ILE A 918 -20.88 -21.93 5.72
C ILE A 918 -22.25 -21.40 6.14
N ASP A 919 -22.91 -22.07 7.09
CA ASP A 919 -24.20 -21.66 7.63
C ASP A 919 -24.04 -20.65 8.79
N TYR A 920 -24.45 -19.41 8.53
CA TYR A 920 -24.47 -18.33 9.52
C TYR A 920 -25.87 -18.04 10.09
N SER A 921 -26.86 -18.89 9.82
CA SER A 921 -28.27 -18.66 10.19
C SER A 921 -28.47 -18.40 11.69
N ALA A 922 -27.83 -19.18 12.57
CA ALA A 922 -27.89 -18.99 14.01
C ALA A 922 -27.27 -17.65 14.46
N VAL A 923 -26.16 -17.26 13.83
CA VAL A 923 -25.48 -15.98 14.12
C VAL A 923 -26.36 -14.82 13.69
N TYR A 924 -26.95 -14.87 12.50
CA TYR A 924 -27.85 -13.84 11.99
C TYR A 924 -29.13 -13.73 12.82
N ALA A 925 -29.68 -14.86 13.28
CA ALA A 925 -30.84 -14.86 14.16
C ALA A 925 -30.56 -14.16 15.49
N ARG A 926 -29.33 -14.29 16.01
CA ARG A 926 -28.94 -13.70 17.30
C ARG A 926 -28.48 -12.26 17.22
N TYR A 927 -27.64 -11.93 16.24
CA TYR A 927 -26.91 -10.64 16.17
C TYR A 927 -27.32 -9.76 14.98
N GLY A 928 -28.27 -10.23 14.16
CA GLY A 928 -28.64 -9.62 12.90
C GLY A 928 -27.66 -9.96 11.78
N ASN A 929 -28.03 -9.63 10.53
CA ASN A 929 -27.12 -9.74 9.40
C ASN A 929 -26.07 -8.63 9.50
N ARG A 930 -24.89 -9.00 10.01
CA ARG A 930 -23.74 -8.08 10.14
C ARG A 930 -22.80 -8.13 8.95
N PHE A 931 -22.99 -9.00 7.96
CA PHE A 931 -22.13 -9.16 6.78
C PHE A 931 -22.81 -10.02 5.71
N PRO A 932 -22.57 -9.76 4.41
CA PRO A 932 -23.11 -10.62 3.36
C PRO A 932 -22.52 -12.04 3.49
N PRO A 933 -23.31 -13.10 3.21
CA PRO A 933 -22.74 -14.42 3.04
C PRO A 933 -21.74 -14.39 1.89
N GLY A 934 -20.66 -15.18 2.00
CA GLY A 934 -19.71 -15.35 0.91
C GLY A 934 -20.38 -15.98 -0.31
N ASP A 935 -20.11 -15.45 -1.50
CA ASP A 935 -20.67 -15.89 -2.77
C ASP A 935 -19.72 -16.81 -3.57
N GLU A 936 -18.69 -17.33 -2.90
CA GLU A 936 -17.62 -18.11 -3.55
C GLU A 936 -18.17 -19.38 -4.18
N TRP A 937 -19.11 -20.06 -3.52
CA TRP A 937 -19.73 -21.27 -4.04
C TRP A 937 -20.65 -21.02 -5.25
N GLU A 938 -21.11 -19.78 -5.46
CA GLU A 938 -21.89 -19.41 -6.63
C GLU A 938 -20.98 -19.13 -7.83
N LYS A 939 -19.84 -18.47 -7.58
CA LYS A 939 -18.89 -18.00 -8.59
C LYS A 939 -17.76 -18.98 -8.92
N VAL A 940 -17.37 -19.83 -7.98
CA VAL A 940 -16.31 -20.83 -8.10
C VAL A 940 -16.93 -22.22 -7.96
N ARG A 941 -17.06 -22.93 -9.09
CA ARG A 941 -17.70 -24.25 -9.13
C ARG A 941 -16.73 -25.42 -9.27
N GLU A 942 -15.59 -25.19 -9.93
CA GLU A 942 -14.60 -26.25 -10.17
C GLU A 942 -13.43 -26.16 -9.17
N PRO A 943 -12.97 -27.31 -8.63
CA PRO A 943 -11.76 -27.37 -7.82
C PRO A 943 -10.53 -26.83 -8.56
N PHE A 944 -9.64 -26.16 -7.81
CA PHE A 944 -8.40 -25.58 -8.29
C PHE A 944 -7.38 -26.69 -8.57
N ALA A 945 -6.69 -26.60 -9.71
CA ALA A 945 -5.61 -27.53 -10.03
C ALA A 945 -4.59 -27.61 -8.88
N SER A 946 -4.17 -28.81 -8.51
CA SER A 946 -3.38 -29.07 -7.29
C SER A 946 -2.34 -30.14 -7.51
N GLY A 947 -1.22 -30.03 -6.80
CA GLY A 947 -0.15 -31.03 -6.82
C GLY A 947 1.04 -30.70 -7.72
N LEU A 948 1.87 -31.71 -7.95
CA LEU A 948 3.01 -31.65 -8.86
C LEU A 948 2.52 -31.95 -10.28
N LEU A 949 2.48 -30.94 -11.13
CA LEU A 949 2.01 -31.08 -12.52
C LEU A 949 3.17 -31.29 -13.50
N GLY A 950 4.38 -30.87 -13.13
CA GLY A 950 5.58 -31.09 -13.93
C GLY A 950 5.64 -30.22 -15.20
N PRO A 951 6.44 -30.64 -16.20
CA PRO A 951 7.34 -31.79 -16.16
C PRO A 951 8.47 -31.57 -15.16
N VAL A 952 8.83 -32.61 -14.39
CA VAL A 952 10.02 -32.59 -13.54
C VAL A 952 11.22 -32.99 -14.39
N GLN A 953 12.29 -32.20 -14.34
CA GLN A 953 13.46 -32.43 -15.19
C GLN A 953 14.76 -32.04 -14.50
N LEU A 954 15.84 -32.73 -14.89
CA LEU A 954 17.21 -32.33 -14.56
C LEU A 954 17.72 -31.40 -15.66
N ARG A 955 18.04 -30.15 -15.30
CA ARG A 955 18.67 -29.18 -16.19
C ARG A 955 20.15 -29.10 -15.86
N PHE A 956 20.99 -29.07 -16.88
CA PHE A 956 22.43 -29.06 -16.71
C PHE A 956 23.00 -27.69 -17.01
N TYR A 957 24.07 -27.33 -16.32
CA TYR A 957 24.85 -26.14 -16.63
C TYR A 957 26.34 -26.45 -16.48
N LYS A 958 27.19 -25.76 -17.24
CA LYS A 958 28.64 -25.81 -17.01
C LYS A 958 29.06 -24.67 -16.10
N ILE A 959 29.93 -24.98 -15.14
CA ILE A 959 30.63 -23.96 -14.36
C ILE A 959 31.81 -23.49 -15.18
N ILE A 960 31.85 -22.21 -15.49
CA ILE A 960 33.01 -21.56 -16.11
C ILE A 960 33.59 -20.55 -15.16
N SER A 961 34.91 -20.39 -15.21
CA SER A 961 35.62 -19.40 -14.41
C SER A 961 36.71 -18.72 -15.23
N GLY A 962 37.07 -17.51 -14.82
CA GLY A 962 38.14 -16.75 -15.45
C GLY A 962 38.87 -15.86 -14.48
N ALA A 963 40.14 -15.56 -14.78
CA ALA A 963 40.97 -14.74 -13.91
C ALA A 963 40.59 -13.24 -13.94
N ARG A 964 40.70 -12.59 -12.78
CA ARG A 964 40.52 -11.14 -12.60
C ARG A 964 41.82 -10.41 -12.99
N LYS A 965 42.22 -10.43 -14.27
CA LYS A 965 43.39 -9.64 -14.72
C LYS A 965 43.05 -8.15 -14.75
N VAL A 966 43.39 -7.44 -13.68
CA VAL A 966 43.46 -5.96 -13.64
C VAL A 966 44.76 -5.54 -14.35
N PRO A 967 44.78 -4.46 -15.16
CA PRO A 967 46.03 -3.99 -15.76
C PRO A 967 47.02 -3.63 -14.65
N SER A 968 48.23 -4.16 -14.71
CA SER A 968 49.31 -3.72 -13.82
C SER A 968 49.53 -2.23 -14.01
N ARG A 969 49.49 -1.45 -12.92
CA ARG A 969 49.97 -0.07 -12.93
C ARG A 969 51.39 -0.10 -13.50
N ARG A 970 51.61 0.50 -14.68
CA ARG A 970 52.94 0.79 -15.19
C ARG A 970 53.66 1.59 -14.10
N ARG A 971 54.64 0.97 -13.44
CA ARG A 971 55.64 1.69 -12.63
C ARG A 971 56.20 2.79 -13.54
N HIS A 972 55.97 4.04 -13.15
CA HIS A 972 56.69 5.16 -13.75
C HIS A 972 58.18 4.89 -13.56
N GLY A 973 58.87 4.64 -14.67
CA GLY A 973 60.32 4.66 -14.70
C GLY A 973 60.76 6.06 -14.30
N SER A 974 61.62 6.13 -13.29
CA SER A 974 62.36 7.35 -12.97
C SER A 974 63.18 7.75 -14.20
N MET A 975 62.75 8.79 -14.92
CA MET A 975 63.67 9.56 -15.74
C MET A 975 64.48 10.44 -14.79
N ALA A 976 65.72 10.03 -14.57
CA ALA A 976 66.76 10.97 -14.21
C ALA A 976 66.90 12.00 -15.36
N ARG A 977 66.85 13.28 -15.01
CA ARG A 977 67.37 14.37 -15.84
C ARG A 977 68.32 15.19 -14.99
N THR A 978 69.58 15.18 -15.37
CA THR A 978 70.38 16.40 -15.55
C THR A 978 69.63 17.40 -16.42
#